data_AF-A0A2E9JKB4-F1
#
_entry.id   AF-A0A2E9JKB4-F1
#
_cell.length_a   1.000
_cell.length_b   1.000
_cell.length_c   1.000
_cell.angle_alpha   90.00
_cell.angle_beta   90.00
_cell.angle_gamma   90.00
#
_symmetry.space_group_name_H-M   'P 1'
#
loop_
_entity.id
_entity.type
_entity.pdbx_description
1 polymer ?
#
loop_
_entity_poly.entity_id
_entity_poly.type
_entity_poly.pdbx_seq_one_letter_code
_entity_poly.pdbx_strand_id
1 'polypeptide(L)'
;MPIGHQLTPERPRCWVTSQGFSFGGFVMEYNPQEFYDLMFADCEGYVEIRELPSGIQHWVSYKDVCKKVSDLSGDDSDIYHGCGTREDGKGGKDGVIEIPCLWTDIDFKDSSEEEAKEILKNFPLKPTAEIFSGGGIHSYWKLREPFKINSINDRDVIESYLKKLTSSLKGDNTSAELARILRVPGTRNFKKDYDTPPDVYISNLNGEEYSLEGFDFLPDVESQQGSYPNTNGTESGSKDEIIRKIKETLTFYDLLPYLEEKEEQKISCPNPAHEDTNPSFSIYENGTKGNCFSGTYPDCKHHDVISFYRLLYNCDFDTAKRSLAIMAGIQIPQHKTISTVEWSDPIPLDDNSDLPEFPTDALPITLREIVEAVAEVNQVDTSLPACIALSVLSTCLAKKAKVELSSHEEPLNIFTCPVLGSGERKSRTMKIMSRPIMDYQKKKQKKMEDKIRQVTLRNGIDEDRIAVKRKKAANTDDKAKSNKLAKEAEAISNFIRKHPIPKLPQYIVDDITSEKLGEVMTENNERIGMISAEGGIFGIMSGLYSDKGSNIDIYLKGHAGDQWSSDRISRERKSMDSPALTVCLAVQPDVINVIGSNRRFRGRGLLARFLYSLCISKVGYRKLQTKAVPDKIIKKYEDFIFKLMDISIEDRLLKLTPEANKLWGDFYHKVESSMRPDEQLDFLKDWGSKLAGAVGRIAGLLHFAEHGKKAIGKDISTGITGDSIAIGNYFFEHALAAFGLMKEDSRIESAKKILEYLIEHQPDQFKGNEVLNMKNYFKQKTMDEVNSGLELLIERGYIRRKETSKTNSVGRPWVQIYEVNPKINKQ
;
A
#
# COMPACT_ATOMS: atom_id res chain seq x y z
N MET A 1 68.85 31.40 20.41
CA MET A 1 69.74 30.28 20.00
C MET A 1 70.27 29.63 21.28
N PRO A 2 70.50 28.31 21.38
CA PRO A 2 70.40 27.25 20.37
C PRO A 2 69.63 25.97 20.84
N ILE A 3 69.31 25.11 19.86
CA ILE A 3 69.28 23.63 19.87
C ILE A 3 68.40 22.88 20.89
N GLY A 4 67.32 22.28 20.38
CA GLY A 4 66.58 21.19 21.02
C GLY A 4 66.54 19.95 20.12
N HIS A 5 67.35 18.96 20.45
CA HIS A 5 67.29 17.53 20.11
C HIS A 5 68.01 16.85 21.29
N GLN A 6 67.56 15.77 21.91
CA GLN A 6 66.88 14.57 21.46
C GLN A 6 66.36 13.87 22.73
N LEU A 7 65.27 13.11 22.63
CA LEU A 7 65.13 11.81 23.31
C LEU A 7 63.89 11.14 22.70
N THR A 8 64.11 10.24 21.74
CA THR A 8 63.20 9.12 21.50
C THR A 8 63.43 8.07 22.59
N PRO A 9 62.39 7.34 23.01
CA PRO A 9 62.28 6.00 22.42
C PRO A 9 60.85 5.62 22.08
N GLU A 10 60.77 4.80 21.03
CA GLU A 10 59.71 3.84 20.72
C GLU A 10 58.91 3.42 21.97
N ARG A 11 57.60 3.67 21.97
CA ARG A 11 56.68 2.84 22.73
C ARG A 11 56.06 1.85 21.76
N PRO A 12 56.24 0.53 21.94
CA PRO A 12 55.43 -0.43 21.23
C PRO A 12 53.99 -0.20 21.69
N ARG A 13 53.05 0.02 20.77
CA ARG A 13 51.62 -0.13 21.09
C ARG A 13 51.35 -1.63 21.22
N CYS A 14 51.95 -2.27 22.23
CA CYS A 14 51.73 -3.69 22.48
C CYS A 14 50.73 -3.86 23.61
N TRP A 15 49.67 -4.56 23.25
CA TRP A 15 48.75 -5.26 24.11
C TRP A 15 49.51 -6.06 25.19
N VAL A 16 48.95 -6.03 26.41
CA VAL A 16 49.37 -6.71 27.65
C VAL A 16 50.45 -5.99 28.50
N THR A 17 50.01 -5.36 29.60
CA THR A 17 50.82 -5.21 30.84
C THR A 17 50.00 -5.60 32.07
N SER A 18 50.69 -6.02 33.14
CA SER A 18 50.16 -6.65 34.36
C SER A 18 49.37 -5.74 35.31
N GLN A 19 48.80 -4.63 34.83
CA GLN A 19 47.97 -3.69 35.61
C GLN A 19 46.74 -3.16 34.86
N GLY A 20 46.22 -3.90 33.87
CA GLY A 20 45.01 -3.55 33.12
C GLY A 20 45.30 -2.97 31.73
N PHE A 21 44.36 -3.14 30.81
CA PHE A 21 44.48 -2.77 29.40
C PHE A 21 44.29 -1.26 29.23
N SER A 22 45.33 -0.51 28.88
CA SER A 22 45.21 0.93 28.59
C SER A 22 45.40 1.22 27.11
N PHE A 23 44.37 1.79 26.47
CA PHE A 23 44.41 2.35 25.12
C PHE A 23 44.03 3.83 25.23
N GLY A 24 44.87 4.75 24.76
CA GLY A 24 44.57 6.19 24.78
C GLY A 24 44.38 6.85 26.16
N GLY A 25 44.77 6.21 27.27
CA GLY A 25 44.55 6.72 28.63
C GLY A 25 43.26 6.24 29.31
N PHE A 26 42.45 5.43 28.62
CA PHE A 26 41.30 4.73 29.18
C PHE A 26 41.71 3.32 29.62
N VAL A 27 41.33 2.91 30.83
CA VAL A 27 41.48 1.51 31.27
C VAL A 27 40.26 0.76 30.76
N MET A 28 40.45 -0.11 29.77
CA MET A 28 39.40 -1.03 29.34
C MET A 28 39.29 -2.17 30.34
N GLU A 29 38.07 -2.46 30.76
CA GLU A 29 37.78 -3.54 31.72
C GLU A 29 38.03 -4.93 31.10
N TYR A 30 37.89 -5.06 29.77
CA TYR A 30 38.02 -6.32 29.03
C TYR A 30 39.05 -6.21 27.89
N ASN A 31 39.73 -7.32 27.59
CA ASN A 31 40.63 -7.43 26.44
C ASN A 31 39.82 -7.74 25.17
N PRO A 32 39.98 -7.01 24.06
CA PRO A 32 39.39 -7.36 22.76
C PRO A 32 39.64 -8.80 22.33
N GLN A 33 40.79 -9.39 22.67
CA GLN A 33 41.05 -10.79 22.34
C GLN A 33 40.16 -11.76 23.13
N GLU A 34 39.70 -11.41 24.33
CA GLU A 34 38.75 -12.22 25.11
C GLU A 34 37.40 -12.33 24.42
N PHE A 35 36.96 -11.29 23.69
CA PHE A 35 35.76 -11.36 22.86
C PHE A 35 35.91 -12.38 21.73
N TYR A 36 37.04 -12.35 21.00
CA TYR A 36 37.27 -13.28 19.90
C TYR A 36 37.50 -14.71 20.38
N ASP A 37 38.22 -14.89 21.48
CA ASP A 37 38.41 -16.20 22.10
C ASP A 37 37.09 -16.78 22.59
N LEU A 38 36.17 -15.95 23.12
CA LEU A 38 34.86 -16.41 23.53
C LEU A 38 33.98 -16.77 22.32
N MET A 39 33.88 -15.88 21.34
CA MET A 39 32.92 -16.01 20.25
C MET A 39 33.34 -17.00 19.16
N PHE A 40 34.63 -17.13 18.86
CA PHE A 40 35.11 -17.82 17.66
C PHE A 40 35.99 -19.05 17.95
N ALA A 41 36.27 -19.40 19.21
CA ALA A 41 37.17 -20.52 19.53
C ALA A 41 36.69 -21.87 18.95
N ASP A 42 35.37 -22.04 18.84
CA ASP A 42 34.74 -23.28 18.37
C ASP A 42 34.50 -23.29 16.84
N CYS A 43 34.87 -22.22 16.13
CA CYS A 43 34.63 -22.05 14.69
C CYS A 43 35.84 -22.45 13.84
N GLU A 44 35.53 -22.94 12.65
CA GLU A 44 36.39 -23.14 11.50
C GLU A 44 36.35 -21.90 10.57
N GLY A 45 37.39 -21.72 9.75
CA GLY A 45 37.50 -20.61 8.80
C GLY A 45 38.15 -19.34 9.32
N TYR A 46 37.93 -18.24 8.60
CA TYR A 46 38.59 -16.95 8.87
C TYR A 46 37.59 -15.89 9.31
N VAL A 47 38.01 -15.03 10.24
CA VAL A 47 37.32 -13.78 10.56
C VAL A 47 37.74 -12.73 9.53
N GLU A 48 36.76 -12.14 8.85
CA GLU A 48 37.01 -11.01 7.96
C GLU A 48 37.35 -9.78 8.80
N ILE A 49 38.44 -9.09 8.49
CA ILE A 49 38.73 -7.74 8.96
C ILE A 49 38.71 -6.79 7.76
N ARG A 50 37.82 -5.80 7.80
CA ARG A 50 37.61 -4.83 6.73
C ARG A 50 37.98 -3.43 7.18
N GLU A 51 38.82 -2.78 6.39
CA GLU A 51 39.18 -1.38 6.58
C GLU A 51 38.31 -0.50 5.67
N LEU A 52 37.69 0.52 6.24
CA LEU A 52 36.96 1.55 5.50
C LEU A 52 37.62 2.92 5.70
N PRO A 53 37.72 3.75 4.64
CA PRO A 53 37.07 3.62 3.33
C PRO A 53 37.87 2.85 2.27
N SER A 54 39.07 2.34 2.59
CA SER A 54 39.95 1.66 1.62
C SER A 54 39.28 0.43 0.99
N GLY A 55 38.35 -0.21 1.71
CA GLY A 55 37.64 -1.42 1.29
C GLY A 55 38.52 -2.67 1.33
N ILE A 56 39.73 -2.57 1.90
CA ILE A 56 40.68 -3.67 1.97
C ILE A 56 40.15 -4.71 2.96
N GLN A 57 40.23 -5.99 2.56
CA GLN A 57 39.78 -7.13 3.34
C GLN A 57 40.97 -8.00 3.74
N HIS A 58 40.95 -8.49 4.98
CA HIS A 58 41.92 -9.42 5.52
C HIS A 58 41.19 -10.63 6.10
N TRP A 59 41.73 -11.83 5.84
CA TRP A 59 41.19 -13.09 6.33
C TRP A 59 42.11 -13.59 7.42
N VAL A 60 41.64 -13.56 8.67
CA VAL A 60 42.50 -13.73 9.84
C VAL A 60 41.94 -14.82 10.74
N SER A 61 42.81 -15.66 11.29
CA SER A 61 42.43 -16.54 12.39
C SER A 61 41.95 -15.71 13.57
N TYR A 62 40.94 -16.16 14.31
CA TYR A 62 40.42 -15.41 15.47
C TYR A 62 41.51 -15.08 16.50
N LYS A 63 42.54 -15.94 16.61
CA LYS A 63 43.72 -15.75 17.49
C LYS A 63 44.62 -14.58 17.08
N ASP A 64 44.57 -14.19 15.82
CA ASP A 64 45.44 -13.17 15.22
C ASP A 64 44.69 -11.86 14.90
N VAL A 65 43.38 -11.79 15.18
CA VAL A 65 42.55 -10.61 14.87
C VAL A 65 43.10 -9.36 15.56
N CYS A 66 43.33 -9.40 16.87
CA CYS A 66 43.82 -8.21 17.60
C CYS A 66 45.21 -7.77 17.13
N LYS A 67 46.08 -8.73 16.78
CA LYS A 67 47.39 -8.43 16.19
C LYS A 67 47.22 -7.71 14.85
N LYS A 68 46.36 -8.24 13.97
CA LYS A 68 46.11 -7.64 12.66
C LYS A 68 45.50 -6.24 12.78
N VAL A 69 44.55 -6.04 13.68
CA VAL A 69 43.93 -4.75 13.96
C VAL A 69 44.97 -3.76 14.52
N SER A 70 45.90 -4.23 15.35
CA SER A 70 47.02 -3.43 15.84
C SER A 70 47.96 -2.97 14.72
N ASP A 71 48.16 -3.78 13.68
CA ASP A 71 48.94 -3.43 12.50
C ASP A 71 48.23 -2.39 11.61
N LEU A 72 46.90 -2.33 11.66
CA LEU A 72 46.05 -1.44 10.85
C LEU A 72 45.70 -0.11 11.53
N SER A 73 45.68 -0.07 12.87
CA SER A 73 45.24 1.08 13.69
C SER A 73 46.25 2.25 13.76
N GLY A 74 47.09 2.37 12.74
CA GLY A 74 47.98 3.50 12.49
C GLY A 74 47.36 4.62 11.66
N ASP A 75 46.32 4.33 10.88
CA ASP A 75 45.67 5.23 9.92
C ASP A 75 44.25 5.61 10.39
N ASP A 76 43.75 6.79 10.01
CA ASP A 76 42.41 7.33 10.35
C ASP A 76 41.25 6.54 9.66
N SER A 77 41.30 5.22 9.73
CA SER A 77 40.40 4.27 9.07
C SER A 77 39.49 3.57 10.08
N ASP A 78 38.21 3.38 9.70
CA ASP A 78 37.28 2.57 10.48
C ASP A 78 37.51 1.08 10.23
N ILE A 79 37.63 0.30 11.30
CA ILE A 79 37.91 -1.15 11.24
C ILE A 79 36.69 -1.96 11.67
N TYR A 80 36.29 -2.92 10.84
CA TYR A 80 35.16 -3.81 11.08
C TYR A 80 35.59 -5.27 11.05
N HIS A 81 34.87 -6.13 11.78
CA HIS A 81 34.99 -7.58 11.69
C HIS A 81 33.70 -8.22 11.17
N GLY A 82 33.82 -9.35 10.46
CA GLY A 82 32.68 -10.20 10.12
C GLY A 82 32.09 -10.86 11.36
N CYS A 83 30.75 -10.95 11.42
CA CYS A 83 30.05 -11.64 12.51
C CYS A 83 30.06 -13.17 12.35
N GLY A 84 30.10 -13.67 11.11
CA GLY A 84 30.31 -15.09 10.77
C GLY A 84 31.71 -15.37 10.25
N THR A 85 32.18 -16.61 10.38
CA THR A 85 33.44 -17.05 9.76
C THR A 85 33.24 -17.35 8.28
N ARG A 86 34.32 -17.21 7.51
CA ARG A 86 34.28 -17.25 6.05
C ARG A 86 35.37 -18.11 5.45
N GLU A 87 35.12 -18.55 4.21
CA GLU A 87 36.15 -19.05 3.32
C GLU A 87 37.14 -17.93 2.97
N ASP A 88 38.41 -18.29 2.84
CA ASP A 88 39.45 -17.36 2.42
C ASP A 88 39.13 -16.72 1.06
N GLY A 89 39.24 -15.39 0.97
CA GLY A 89 39.00 -14.65 -0.26
C GLY A 89 37.54 -14.33 -0.60
N LYS A 90 36.54 -14.68 0.24
CA LYS A 90 35.11 -14.48 -0.06
C LYS A 90 34.37 -13.61 0.99
N GLY A 91 34.16 -12.33 0.67
CA GLY A 91 33.45 -11.38 1.55
C GLY A 91 31.93 -11.25 1.35
N GLY A 92 31.38 -11.92 0.34
CA GLY A 92 29.92 -11.97 0.13
C GLY A 92 29.24 -13.00 1.05
N LYS A 93 27.90 -13.01 1.06
CA LYS A 93 27.10 -13.99 1.80
C LYS A 93 27.44 -15.44 1.42
N ASP A 94 27.80 -15.67 0.16
CA ASP A 94 28.23 -16.98 -0.34
C ASP A 94 29.56 -17.49 0.25
N GLY A 95 30.32 -16.62 0.91
CA GLY A 95 31.57 -16.97 1.57
C GLY A 95 31.42 -17.34 3.05
N VAL A 96 30.24 -17.15 3.66
CA VAL A 96 30.02 -17.42 5.09
C VAL A 96 29.80 -18.91 5.30
N ILE A 97 30.57 -19.51 6.21
CA ILE A 97 30.54 -20.97 6.47
C ILE A 97 30.00 -21.32 7.85
N GLU A 98 30.23 -20.50 8.87
CA GLU A 98 29.69 -20.74 10.20
C GLU A 98 29.25 -19.44 10.89
N ILE A 99 28.21 -19.57 11.71
CA ILE A 99 27.64 -18.49 12.51
C ILE A 99 27.86 -18.81 14.01
N PRO A 100 28.81 -18.12 14.68
CA PRO A 100 29.11 -18.37 16.09
C PRO A 100 28.06 -17.81 17.06
N CYS A 101 27.32 -16.80 16.63
CA CYS A 101 26.41 -16.04 17.48
C CYS A 101 25.29 -15.40 16.64
N LEU A 102 24.17 -15.08 17.27
CA LEU A 102 23.22 -14.11 16.74
C LEU A 102 23.63 -12.71 17.19
N TRP A 103 23.33 -11.69 16.39
CA TRP A 103 23.70 -10.30 16.69
C TRP A 103 22.60 -9.30 16.34
N THR A 104 22.72 -8.11 16.92
CA THR A 104 21.96 -6.92 16.51
C THR A 104 22.80 -5.65 16.68
N ASP A 105 22.59 -4.67 15.81
CA ASP A 105 23.15 -3.32 15.92
C ASP A 105 22.05 -2.34 16.36
N ILE A 106 22.20 -1.65 17.49
CA ILE A 106 21.24 -0.68 18.02
C ILE A 106 21.85 0.72 17.92
N ASP A 107 21.41 1.53 16.93
CA ASP A 107 21.91 2.89 16.70
C ASP A 107 21.17 3.91 17.60
N PHE A 108 21.92 4.83 18.20
CA PHE A 108 21.36 5.86 19.07
C PHE A 108 20.58 6.96 18.34
N LYS A 109 20.56 6.95 17.00
CA LYS A 109 19.70 7.81 16.20
C LYS A 109 18.22 7.38 16.27
N ASP A 110 17.98 6.10 16.46
CA ASP A 110 16.63 5.50 16.47
C ASP A 110 16.12 5.20 17.90
N SER A 111 17.02 5.19 18.89
CA SER A 111 16.72 4.98 20.32
C SER A 111 17.70 5.73 21.22
N SER A 112 17.30 6.26 22.38
CA SER A 112 18.30 6.87 23.28
C SER A 112 19.24 5.82 23.88
N GLU A 113 20.42 6.21 24.35
CA GLU A 113 21.35 5.28 25.01
C GLU A 113 20.71 4.58 26.23
N GLU A 114 19.88 5.31 26.98
CA GLU A 114 19.12 4.78 28.11
C GLU A 114 18.05 3.77 27.66
N GLU A 115 17.33 4.08 26.57
CA GLU A 115 16.33 3.18 26.00
C GLU A 115 16.96 1.89 25.46
N ALA A 116 18.10 1.99 24.77
CA ALA A 116 18.84 0.84 24.26
C ALA A 116 19.29 -0.09 25.41
N LYS A 117 19.85 0.47 26.49
CA LYS A 117 20.24 -0.29 27.68
C LYS A 117 19.03 -0.89 28.40
N GLU A 118 17.90 -0.19 28.46
CA GLU A 118 16.67 -0.69 29.08
C GLU A 118 16.06 -1.85 28.29
N ILE A 119 16.03 -1.76 26.96
CA ILE A 119 15.56 -2.83 26.07
C ILE A 119 16.43 -4.08 26.25
N LEU A 120 17.76 -3.95 26.21
CA LEU A 120 18.69 -5.07 26.41
C LEU A 120 18.56 -5.68 27.80
N LYS A 121 18.39 -4.86 28.85
CA LYS A 121 18.19 -5.32 30.23
C LYS A 121 16.89 -6.10 30.41
N ASN A 122 15.84 -5.71 29.69
CA ASN A 122 14.52 -6.33 29.77
C ASN A 122 14.35 -7.50 28.78
N PHE A 123 15.32 -7.73 27.89
CA PHE A 123 15.27 -8.84 26.95
C PHE A 123 15.46 -10.19 27.68
N PRO A 124 14.66 -11.23 27.37
CA PRO A 124 14.65 -12.47 28.15
C PRO A 124 15.99 -13.22 28.20
N LEU A 125 16.81 -13.10 27.16
CA LEU A 125 18.13 -13.72 27.08
C LEU A 125 19.21 -12.65 27.19
N LYS A 126 20.11 -12.76 28.15
CA LYS A 126 21.16 -11.75 28.31
C LYS A 126 22.13 -11.81 27.13
N PRO A 127 22.57 -10.66 26.57
CA PRO A 127 23.65 -10.68 25.59
C PRO A 127 24.91 -11.31 26.20
N THR A 128 25.56 -12.19 25.45
CA THR A 128 26.88 -12.76 25.80
C THR A 128 27.95 -11.67 25.77
N ALA A 129 27.88 -10.78 24.78
CA ALA A 129 28.75 -9.61 24.67
C ALA A 129 27.98 -8.37 24.21
N GLU A 130 28.40 -7.20 24.70
CA GLU A 130 27.96 -5.89 24.23
C GLU A 130 29.18 -5.03 23.92
N ILE A 131 29.18 -4.40 22.76
CA ILE A 131 30.24 -3.51 22.29
C ILE A 131 29.64 -2.13 22.06
N PHE A 132 30.15 -1.14 22.77
CA PHE A 132 29.84 0.25 22.51
C PHE A 132 30.58 0.73 21.26
N SER A 133 29.84 1.11 20.22
CA SER A 133 30.41 1.43 18.90
C SER A 133 30.75 2.91 18.72
N GLY A 134 30.49 3.74 19.73
CA GLY A 134 30.62 5.20 19.68
C GLY A 134 29.37 5.94 19.18
N GLY A 135 28.40 5.22 18.61
CA GLY A 135 27.10 5.77 18.19
C GLY A 135 25.92 4.80 18.39
N GLY A 136 26.16 3.68 19.07
CA GLY A 136 25.20 2.60 19.27
C GLY A 136 25.81 1.46 20.07
N ILE A 137 25.05 0.38 20.25
CA ILE A 137 25.47 -0.85 20.93
C ILE A 137 25.32 -2.03 19.97
N HIS A 138 26.42 -2.75 19.76
CA HIS A 138 26.39 -4.06 19.11
C HIS A 138 26.19 -5.12 20.20
N SER A 139 25.14 -5.94 20.09
CA SER A 139 24.85 -7.01 21.06
C SER A 139 24.95 -8.37 20.39
N TYR A 140 25.55 -9.34 21.09
CA TYR A 140 25.84 -10.68 20.58
C TYR A 140 25.37 -11.76 21.56
N TRP A 141 24.81 -12.85 21.04
CA TRP A 141 24.42 -14.04 21.80
C TRP A 141 25.13 -15.27 21.22
N LYS A 142 26.12 -15.80 21.95
CA LYS A 142 26.93 -16.95 21.52
C LYS A 142 26.06 -18.20 21.44
N LEU A 143 26.20 -18.94 20.35
CA LEU A 143 25.63 -20.27 20.19
C LEU A 143 26.56 -21.32 20.82
N ARG A 144 25.98 -22.32 21.50
CA ARG A 144 26.74 -23.45 22.10
C ARG A 144 27.54 -24.22 21.06
N GLU A 145 27.00 -24.33 19.85
CA GLU A 145 27.66 -24.91 18.69
C GLU A 145 27.51 -23.94 17.52
N PRO A 146 28.59 -23.60 16.78
CA PRO A 146 28.49 -22.74 15.61
C PRO A 146 27.53 -23.33 14.57
N PHE A 147 26.61 -22.50 14.08
CA PHE A 147 25.64 -22.94 13.08
C PHE A 147 26.31 -23.01 11.70
N LYS A 148 26.43 -24.22 11.14
CA LYS A 148 27.11 -24.48 9.86
C LYS A 148 26.19 -24.19 8.67
N ILE A 149 26.72 -23.49 7.66
CA ILE A 149 26.00 -23.16 6.42
C ILE A 149 26.39 -24.15 5.32
N ASN A 150 25.55 -25.17 5.08
CA ASN A 150 25.81 -26.20 4.07
C ASN A 150 24.85 -26.10 2.86
N SER A 151 23.75 -25.37 3.01
CA SER A 151 22.70 -25.24 2.01
C SER A 151 22.09 -23.83 1.99
N ILE A 152 21.28 -23.55 0.98
CA ILE A 152 20.52 -22.29 0.93
C ILE A 152 19.47 -22.20 2.03
N ASN A 153 18.89 -23.34 2.44
CA ASN A 153 17.91 -23.40 3.51
C ASN A 153 18.52 -23.01 4.87
N ASP A 154 19.78 -23.40 5.13
CA ASP A 154 20.49 -23.02 6.36
C ASP A 154 20.66 -21.49 6.47
N ARG A 155 20.85 -20.83 5.32
CA ARG A 155 20.95 -19.36 5.23
C ARG A 155 19.64 -18.68 5.58
N ASP A 156 18.54 -19.19 5.02
CA ASP A 156 17.21 -18.63 5.26
C ASP A 156 16.79 -18.80 6.73
N VAL A 157 17.13 -19.95 7.33
CA VAL A 157 16.87 -20.23 8.75
C VAL A 157 17.58 -19.21 9.64
N ILE A 158 18.89 -19.02 9.48
CA ILE A 158 19.63 -18.13 10.38
C ILE A 158 19.34 -16.64 10.14
N GLU A 159 19.10 -16.21 8.89
CA GLU A 159 18.65 -14.84 8.60
C GLU A 159 17.26 -14.57 9.18
N SER A 160 16.39 -15.59 9.28
CA SER A 160 15.11 -15.46 9.98
C SER A 160 15.32 -15.17 11.47
N TYR A 161 16.17 -15.91 12.16
CA TYR A 161 16.47 -15.65 13.58
C TYR A 161 17.11 -14.27 13.80
N LEU A 162 18.04 -13.84 12.93
CA LEU A 162 18.62 -12.51 12.99
C LEU A 162 17.56 -11.42 12.84
N LYS A 163 16.64 -11.54 11.86
CA LYS A 163 15.55 -10.57 11.66
C LYS A 163 14.64 -10.49 12.88
N LYS A 164 14.22 -11.63 13.43
CA LYS A 164 13.39 -11.72 14.65
C LYS A 164 14.06 -11.06 15.85
N LEU A 165 15.35 -11.32 16.03
CA LEU A 165 16.14 -10.75 17.12
C LEU A 165 16.28 -9.23 16.98
N THR A 166 16.71 -8.76 15.81
CA THR A 166 16.89 -7.33 15.52
C THR A 166 15.58 -6.54 15.65
N SER A 167 14.48 -7.07 15.11
CA SER A 167 13.15 -6.44 15.23
C SER A 167 12.67 -6.36 16.68
N SER A 168 12.89 -7.41 17.47
CA SER A 168 12.48 -7.45 18.89
C SER A 168 13.26 -6.45 19.76
N LEU A 169 14.47 -6.11 19.35
CA LEU A 169 15.37 -5.20 20.08
C LEU A 169 15.40 -3.78 19.49
N LYS A 170 14.57 -3.49 18.47
CA LYS A 170 14.59 -2.23 17.71
C LYS A 170 15.97 -1.91 17.13
N GLY A 171 16.73 -2.93 16.76
CA GLY A 171 17.99 -2.75 16.06
C GLY A 171 17.81 -2.40 14.59
N ASP A 172 18.92 -2.03 13.94
CA ASP A 172 18.98 -1.78 12.51
C ASP A 172 18.72 -3.08 11.74
N ASN A 173 17.55 -3.18 11.11
CA ASN A 173 17.16 -4.33 10.29
C ASN A 173 18.11 -4.59 9.12
N THR A 174 18.92 -3.62 8.68
CA THR A 174 19.95 -3.90 7.69
C THR A 174 21.03 -4.82 8.25
N SER A 175 21.29 -4.80 9.57
CA SER A 175 22.29 -5.66 10.24
C SER A 175 21.92 -7.14 10.31
N ALA A 176 20.65 -7.47 10.05
CA ALA A 176 20.11 -8.84 10.10
C ALA A 176 20.39 -9.65 8.82
N GLU A 177 21.67 -9.85 8.50
CA GLU A 177 22.10 -10.62 7.32
C GLU A 177 23.49 -11.25 7.50
N LEU A 178 23.70 -12.43 6.90
CA LEU A 178 24.88 -13.29 7.11
C LEU A 178 26.25 -12.61 6.96
N ALA A 179 26.40 -11.71 5.99
CA ALA A 179 27.66 -11.08 5.65
C ALA A 179 27.92 -9.79 6.43
N ARG A 180 27.19 -9.56 7.54
CA ARG A 180 27.31 -8.35 8.33
C ARG A 180 28.71 -8.20 8.92
N ILE A 181 29.17 -6.95 8.90
CA ILE A 181 30.40 -6.51 9.53
C ILE A 181 30.09 -5.46 10.59
N LEU A 182 30.73 -5.55 11.76
CA LEU A 182 30.52 -4.66 12.90
C LEU A 182 31.86 -4.13 13.43
N ARG A 183 31.86 -2.99 14.12
CA ARG A 183 33.12 -2.34 14.57
C ARG A 183 33.90 -3.20 15.56
N VAL A 184 35.22 -3.16 15.44
CA VAL A 184 36.15 -3.92 16.28
C VAL A 184 36.41 -3.23 17.63
N PRO A 185 36.28 -3.92 18.78
CA PRO A 185 36.64 -3.34 20.07
C PRO A 185 38.14 -3.07 20.17
N GLY A 186 38.51 -1.96 20.82
CA GLY A 186 39.88 -1.46 20.88
C GLY A 186 40.28 -0.57 19.68
N THR A 187 39.31 -0.13 18.87
CA THR A 187 39.51 0.82 17.76
C THR A 187 38.76 2.13 18.00
N ARG A 188 38.83 3.07 17.05
CA ARG A 188 38.09 4.33 17.09
C ARG A 188 37.10 4.43 15.94
N ASN A 189 36.00 5.11 16.18
CA ASN A 189 34.97 5.38 15.18
C ASN A 189 35.23 6.75 14.53
N PHE A 190 35.72 6.74 13.29
CA PHE A 190 36.13 7.92 12.53
C PHE A 190 35.04 8.49 11.62
N LYS A 191 33.77 8.11 11.85
CA LYS A 191 32.63 8.66 11.12
C LYS A 191 32.60 10.19 11.26
N LYS A 192 32.33 10.90 10.15
CA LYS A 192 32.51 12.36 9.97
C LYS A 192 31.72 13.28 10.91
N ASP A 193 30.93 12.72 11.81
CA ASP A 193 29.97 13.45 12.65
C ASP A 193 30.53 13.76 14.06
N TYR A 194 31.77 13.36 14.37
CA TYR A 194 32.40 13.55 15.68
C TYR A 194 33.59 14.50 15.64
N ASP A 195 33.60 15.51 16.53
CA ASP A 195 34.76 16.39 16.74
C ASP A 195 35.97 15.64 17.32
N THR A 196 35.73 14.56 18.04
CA THR A 196 36.76 13.62 18.52
C THR A 196 36.21 12.20 18.35
N PRO A 197 36.87 11.33 17.55
CA PRO A 197 36.44 9.95 17.33
C PRO A 197 36.24 9.18 18.65
N PRO A 198 35.04 8.68 18.96
CA PRO A 198 34.81 7.90 20.16
C PRO A 198 35.52 6.54 20.08
N ASP A 199 35.97 6.05 21.23
CA ASP A 199 36.57 4.71 21.34
C ASP A 199 35.48 3.63 21.27
N VAL A 200 35.80 2.53 20.58
CA VAL A 200 34.96 1.33 20.50
C VAL A 200 35.46 0.36 21.57
N TYR A 201 34.61 0.00 22.54
CA TYR A 201 35.01 -0.82 23.68
C TYR A 201 33.93 -1.82 24.09
N ILE A 202 34.34 -2.88 24.77
CA ILE A 202 33.45 -3.91 25.30
C ILE A 202 32.81 -3.36 26.58
N SER A 203 31.49 -3.24 26.61
CA SER A 203 30.73 -2.79 27.78
C SER A 203 30.23 -3.93 28.67
N ASN A 204 30.07 -5.13 28.10
CA ASN A 204 29.69 -6.34 28.81
C ASN A 204 30.30 -7.55 28.09
N LEU A 205 30.87 -8.48 28.86
CA LEU A 205 31.33 -9.77 28.36
C LEU A 205 31.09 -10.82 29.45
N ASN A 206 30.28 -11.82 29.14
CA ASN A 206 29.97 -12.94 30.02
C ASN A 206 30.03 -14.25 29.24
N GLY A 207 30.02 -15.39 29.93
CA GLY A 207 30.14 -16.71 29.30
C GLY A 207 28.81 -17.38 28.98
N GLU A 208 27.71 -16.64 28.83
CA GLU A 208 26.40 -17.24 28.54
C GLU A 208 26.34 -17.77 27.10
N GLU A 209 25.80 -18.97 26.93
CA GLU A 209 25.69 -19.66 25.64
C GLU A 209 24.29 -20.23 25.42
N TYR A 210 23.79 -20.11 24.19
CA TYR A 210 22.41 -20.42 23.83
C TYR A 210 22.35 -21.49 22.74
N SER A 211 21.26 -22.28 22.71
CA SER A 211 20.92 -23.03 21.50
C SER A 211 20.10 -22.15 20.57
N LEU A 212 20.07 -22.45 19.28
CA LEU A 212 19.31 -21.65 18.31
C LEU A 212 17.80 -21.68 18.63
N GLU A 213 17.29 -22.83 19.06
CA GLU A 213 15.89 -23.02 19.49
C GLU A 213 15.56 -22.23 20.76
N GLY A 214 16.58 -21.80 21.51
CA GLY A 214 16.41 -20.89 22.65
C GLY A 214 15.81 -19.54 22.25
N PHE A 215 15.81 -19.21 20.97
CA PHE A 215 15.23 -17.99 20.38
C PHE A 215 13.86 -18.21 19.72
N ASP A 216 13.26 -19.40 19.81
CA ASP A 216 11.95 -19.71 19.20
C ASP A 216 10.80 -18.88 19.80
N PHE A 217 10.99 -18.31 20.99
CA PHE A 217 10.03 -17.39 21.60
C PHE A 217 9.93 -16.04 20.86
N LEU A 218 10.89 -15.74 19.99
CA LEU A 218 10.88 -14.47 19.25
C LEU A 218 9.75 -14.44 18.22
N PRO A 219 8.98 -13.34 18.16
CA PRO A 219 7.87 -13.22 17.23
C PRO A 219 8.39 -13.26 15.79
N ASP A 220 7.63 -13.90 14.90
CA ASP A 220 7.91 -13.89 13.48
C ASP A 220 7.91 -12.45 12.95
N VAL A 221 8.93 -12.11 12.15
CA VAL A 221 8.99 -10.83 11.45
C VAL A 221 8.28 -11.01 10.12
N GLU A 222 7.27 -10.17 9.87
CA GLU A 222 6.61 -10.03 8.57
C GLU A 222 7.67 -9.95 7.45
N SER A 223 7.58 -10.89 6.53
CA SER A 223 8.66 -11.22 5.61
C SER A 223 8.58 -10.35 4.36
N GLN A 224 9.50 -9.38 4.22
CA GLN A 224 9.73 -8.74 2.92
C GLN A 224 10.36 -9.74 1.94
N GLN A 225 9.53 -10.38 1.11
CA GLN A 225 9.98 -11.06 -0.11
C GLN A 225 10.14 -10.03 -1.24
N GLY A 226 11.39 -9.81 -1.65
CA GLY A 226 11.71 -9.08 -2.87
C GLY A 226 11.36 -9.91 -4.11
N SER A 227 10.62 -9.30 -5.04
CA SER A 227 10.32 -9.87 -6.36
C SER A 227 11.26 -9.29 -7.42
N TYR A 228 11.85 -10.16 -8.24
CA TYR A 228 12.50 -9.79 -9.50
C TYR A 228 11.43 -9.73 -10.62
N PRO A 229 11.47 -8.74 -11.52
CA PRO A 229 10.40 -8.49 -12.48
C PRO A 229 10.46 -9.38 -13.72
N ASN A 230 9.29 -9.83 -14.17
CA ASN A 230 9.13 -10.51 -15.46
C ASN A 230 8.78 -9.48 -16.55
N THR A 231 9.42 -9.63 -17.71
CA THR A 231 9.32 -8.76 -18.87
C THR A 231 8.32 -9.36 -19.86
N ASN A 232 7.49 -8.51 -20.49
CA ASN A 232 6.71 -8.89 -21.67
C ASN A 232 7.05 -7.99 -22.84
N GLY A 233 7.48 -8.62 -23.93
CA GLY A 233 7.37 -8.13 -25.29
C GLY A 233 7.14 -9.33 -26.22
N THR A 234 6.20 -9.20 -27.14
CA THR A 234 5.92 -10.12 -28.27
C THR A 234 6.45 -9.50 -29.57
N GLU A 235 6.85 -10.17 -30.66
CA GLU A 235 6.90 -11.59 -31.06
C GLU A 235 7.79 -11.70 -32.33
N SER A 236 8.37 -12.88 -32.61
CA SER A 236 8.21 -13.57 -33.91
C SER A 236 9.02 -14.87 -34.00
N GLY A 237 8.56 -15.86 -33.25
CA GLY A 237 8.50 -17.25 -33.64
C GLY A 237 7.28 -17.76 -32.89
N SER A 238 6.22 -18.18 -33.59
CA SER A 238 4.93 -18.45 -32.94
C SER A 238 5.17 -19.32 -31.71
N LYS A 239 4.70 -18.86 -30.55
CA LYS A 239 4.80 -19.56 -29.25
C LYS A 239 4.39 -21.03 -29.39
N ASP A 240 3.44 -21.31 -30.27
CA ASP A 240 2.92 -22.65 -30.55
C ASP A 240 3.91 -23.55 -31.30
N GLU A 241 4.81 -23.01 -32.13
CA GLU A 241 5.78 -23.79 -32.88
C GLU A 241 6.91 -24.34 -31.98
N ILE A 242 7.37 -23.53 -31.03
CA ILE A 242 8.38 -23.95 -30.04
C ILE A 242 7.78 -25.01 -29.11
N ILE A 243 6.56 -24.78 -28.62
CA ILE A 243 5.83 -25.74 -27.77
C ILE A 243 5.63 -27.07 -28.51
N ARG A 244 5.25 -27.03 -29.79
CA ARG A 244 5.08 -28.22 -30.61
C ARG A 244 6.40 -29.01 -30.74
N LYS A 245 7.51 -28.34 -31.04
CA LYS A 245 8.83 -29.01 -31.16
C LYS A 245 9.31 -29.62 -29.84
N ILE A 246 9.09 -28.95 -28.70
CA ILE A 246 9.41 -29.53 -27.37
C ILE A 246 8.64 -30.82 -27.15
N LYS A 247 7.32 -30.82 -27.40
CA LYS A 247 6.45 -32.00 -27.20
C LYS A 247 6.72 -33.14 -28.19
N GLU A 248 7.34 -32.85 -29.34
CA GLU A 248 7.77 -33.85 -30.33
C GLU A 248 9.16 -34.43 -30.03
N THR A 249 9.97 -33.77 -29.18
CA THR A 249 11.38 -34.11 -28.97
C THR A 249 11.66 -34.73 -27.60
N LEU A 250 10.94 -34.30 -26.55
CA LEU A 250 11.17 -34.77 -25.18
C LEU A 250 10.01 -35.64 -24.67
N THR A 251 10.36 -36.62 -23.85
CA THR A 251 9.46 -37.55 -23.17
C THR A 251 9.59 -37.41 -21.65
N PHE A 252 8.69 -38.03 -20.89
CA PHE A 252 8.78 -38.10 -19.43
C PHE A 252 10.03 -38.86 -18.94
N TYR A 253 10.56 -39.78 -19.75
CA TYR A 253 11.79 -40.52 -19.43
C TYR A 253 13.03 -39.61 -19.47
N ASP A 254 13.04 -38.58 -20.32
CA ASP A 254 14.11 -37.58 -20.37
C ASP A 254 14.13 -36.68 -19.12
N LEU A 255 12.96 -36.44 -18.52
CA LEU A 255 12.84 -35.65 -17.29
C LEU A 255 13.14 -36.45 -16.03
N LEU A 256 12.85 -37.75 -16.06
CA LEU A 256 13.01 -38.67 -14.94
C LEU A 256 13.90 -39.85 -15.36
N PRO A 257 15.21 -39.62 -15.54
CA PRO A 257 16.13 -40.60 -16.13
C PRO A 257 16.34 -41.87 -15.27
N TYR A 258 15.80 -41.88 -14.05
CA TYR A 258 15.79 -43.02 -13.15
C TYR A 258 14.65 -44.02 -13.45
N LEU A 259 13.75 -43.71 -14.39
CA LEU A 259 12.71 -44.64 -14.85
C LEU A 259 13.26 -45.54 -15.98
N GLU A 260 13.10 -46.86 -15.84
CA GLU A 260 13.49 -47.80 -16.90
C GLU A 260 12.49 -47.76 -18.08
N GLU A 261 12.96 -47.78 -19.33
CA GLU A 261 12.11 -47.92 -20.52
C GLU A 261 11.45 -49.31 -20.54
N LYS A 262 10.27 -49.43 -19.93
CA LYS A 262 9.42 -50.63 -19.98
C LYS A 262 7.96 -50.25 -20.15
N GLU A 263 7.22 -51.08 -20.91
CA GLU A 263 5.79 -50.89 -21.21
C GLU A 263 4.93 -50.69 -19.95
N GLU A 264 4.04 -49.70 -20.02
CA GLU A 264 2.98 -49.33 -19.07
C GLU A 264 3.24 -49.67 -17.58
N GLN A 265 4.20 -48.97 -16.97
CA GLN A 265 4.37 -49.01 -15.51
C GLN A 265 3.58 -47.88 -14.82
N LYS A 266 2.81 -48.25 -13.79
CA LYS A 266 2.30 -47.30 -12.79
C LYS A 266 3.40 -47.00 -11.77
N ILE A 267 3.71 -45.72 -11.57
CA ILE A 267 4.68 -45.23 -10.59
C ILE A 267 3.99 -44.33 -9.56
N SER A 268 4.61 -44.15 -8.39
CA SER A 268 4.16 -43.12 -7.45
C SER A 268 4.30 -41.75 -8.09
N CYS A 269 3.29 -40.89 -7.93
CA CYS A 269 3.29 -39.57 -8.52
C CYS A 269 4.51 -38.75 -8.01
N PRO A 270 5.39 -38.25 -8.90
CA PRO A 270 6.58 -37.50 -8.49
C PRO A 270 6.28 -36.05 -8.08
N ASN A 271 4.99 -35.66 -8.02
CA ASN A 271 4.60 -34.31 -7.66
C ASN A 271 4.77 -34.10 -6.14
N PRO A 272 5.65 -33.18 -5.69
CA PRO A 272 5.89 -32.95 -4.26
C PRO A 272 4.69 -32.36 -3.51
N ALA A 273 3.66 -31.86 -4.24
CA ALA A 273 2.46 -31.28 -3.64
C ALA A 273 1.45 -32.31 -3.09
N HIS A 274 1.65 -33.61 -3.33
CA HIS A 274 0.88 -34.65 -2.63
C HIS A 274 1.65 -35.95 -2.53
N GLU A 275 1.41 -36.67 -1.43
CA GLU A 275 2.11 -37.91 -1.12
C GLU A 275 1.35 -39.11 -1.71
N ASP A 276 1.87 -39.68 -2.80
CA ASP A 276 1.26 -40.81 -3.48
C ASP A 276 1.76 -42.14 -2.90
N THR A 277 1.01 -42.63 -1.90
CA THR A 277 1.35 -43.85 -1.16
C THR A 277 1.15 -45.15 -1.94
N ASN A 278 0.45 -45.11 -3.09
CA ASN A 278 0.28 -46.24 -4.01
C ASN A 278 0.54 -45.79 -5.44
N PRO A 279 1.33 -46.51 -6.26
CA PRO A 279 1.63 -46.10 -7.63
C PRO A 279 0.38 -45.76 -8.47
N SER A 280 0.12 -44.47 -8.68
CA SER A 280 -1.10 -43.98 -9.34
C SER A 280 -0.83 -43.21 -10.63
N PHE A 281 0.43 -42.88 -10.92
CA PHE A 281 0.84 -42.15 -12.13
C PHE A 281 1.21 -43.12 -13.25
N SER A 282 0.49 -43.07 -14.37
CA SER A 282 0.72 -43.90 -15.55
C SER A 282 1.28 -43.04 -16.68
N ILE A 283 2.34 -43.51 -17.34
CA ILE A 283 2.90 -42.91 -18.56
C ILE A 283 2.37 -43.70 -19.77
N TYR A 284 1.76 -43.02 -20.74
CA TYR A 284 1.09 -43.63 -21.91
C TYR A 284 1.87 -43.40 -23.20
N GLU A 285 1.65 -44.29 -24.17
CA GLU A 285 2.28 -44.26 -25.50
C GLU A 285 3.81 -44.08 -25.39
N ASN A 286 4.46 -43.54 -26.42
CA ASN A 286 5.90 -43.24 -26.53
C ASN A 286 6.50 -42.30 -25.45
N GLY A 287 5.91 -42.21 -24.25
CA GLY A 287 6.43 -41.43 -23.12
C GLY A 287 6.04 -39.96 -23.14
N THR A 288 5.10 -39.53 -24.00
CA THR A 288 4.76 -38.09 -24.18
C THR A 288 3.58 -37.61 -23.33
N LYS A 289 2.83 -38.50 -22.70
CA LYS A 289 1.66 -38.19 -21.85
C LYS A 289 1.69 -38.97 -20.54
N GLY A 290 1.33 -38.32 -19.45
CA GLY A 290 1.16 -38.93 -18.13
C GLY A 290 -0.18 -38.60 -17.48
N ASN A 291 -0.71 -39.52 -16.66
CA ASN A 291 -1.99 -39.36 -15.94
C ASN A 291 -1.85 -39.87 -14.50
N CYS A 292 -2.27 -39.06 -13.53
CA CYS A 292 -2.40 -39.47 -12.13
C CYS A 292 -3.84 -39.86 -11.80
N PHE A 293 -4.05 -41.10 -11.35
CA PHE A 293 -5.38 -41.64 -11.04
C PHE A 293 -5.80 -41.53 -9.57
N SER A 294 -4.97 -40.99 -8.67
CA SER A 294 -5.27 -40.89 -7.24
C SER A 294 -6.47 -39.99 -6.91
N GLY A 295 -6.98 -39.22 -7.87
CA GLY A 295 -8.31 -38.60 -7.83
C GLY A 295 -8.52 -37.47 -6.81
N THR A 296 -7.51 -37.13 -6.00
CA THR A 296 -7.60 -36.18 -4.89
C THR A 296 -7.16 -34.76 -5.23
N TYR A 297 -6.43 -34.54 -6.32
CA TYR A 297 -6.01 -33.20 -6.78
C TYR A 297 -6.54 -32.90 -8.20
N PRO A 298 -7.25 -31.77 -8.45
CA PRO A 298 -7.81 -31.45 -9.76
C PRO A 298 -6.75 -31.31 -10.85
N ASP A 299 -5.57 -30.78 -10.50
CA ASP A 299 -4.52 -30.44 -11.45
C ASP A 299 -3.65 -31.63 -11.85
N CYS A 300 -3.67 -32.76 -11.12
CA CYS A 300 -2.79 -33.91 -11.37
C CYS A 300 -3.27 -34.87 -12.49
N LYS A 301 -4.46 -34.64 -13.05
CA LYS A 301 -5.14 -35.67 -13.86
C LYS A 301 -4.52 -35.89 -15.22
N HIS A 302 -4.01 -34.88 -15.92
CA HIS A 302 -3.39 -35.07 -17.24
C HIS A 302 -2.23 -34.09 -17.45
N HIS A 303 -1.03 -34.61 -17.71
CA HIS A 303 0.15 -33.78 -17.96
C HIS A 303 0.83 -34.14 -19.28
N ASP A 304 1.19 -33.10 -20.03
CA ASP A 304 2.28 -33.17 -20.98
C ASP A 304 3.62 -32.84 -20.28
N VAL A 305 4.72 -33.09 -20.99
CA VAL A 305 6.10 -32.93 -20.48
C VAL A 305 6.36 -31.51 -19.93
N ILE A 306 5.79 -30.47 -20.55
CA ILE A 306 5.94 -29.08 -20.11
C ILE A 306 5.19 -28.82 -18.81
N SER A 307 3.94 -29.27 -18.74
CA SER A 307 3.09 -29.09 -17.56
C SER A 307 3.62 -29.87 -16.36
N PHE A 308 4.20 -31.04 -16.63
CA PHE A 308 4.84 -31.86 -15.59
C PHE A 308 6.13 -31.23 -15.06
N TYR A 309 7.00 -30.71 -15.93
CA TYR A 309 8.23 -30.02 -15.52
C TYR A 309 7.94 -28.82 -14.61
N ARG A 310 6.87 -28.06 -14.90
CA ARG A 310 6.43 -26.94 -14.06
C ARG A 310 6.07 -27.36 -12.65
N LEU A 311 5.37 -28.49 -12.51
CA LEU A 311 4.98 -29.03 -11.21
C LEU A 311 6.18 -29.62 -10.46
N LEU A 312 7.06 -30.32 -11.16
CA LEU A 312 8.25 -30.93 -10.57
C LEU A 312 9.23 -29.89 -10.01
N TYR A 313 9.41 -28.76 -10.71
CA TYR A 313 10.38 -27.72 -10.35
C TYR A 313 9.75 -26.43 -9.82
N ASN A 314 8.44 -26.43 -9.56
CA ASN A 314 7.66 -25.27 -9.10
C ASN A 314 8.01 -23.96 -9.84
N CYS A 315 7.94 -23.99 -11.18
CA CYS A 315 8.32 -22.86 -12.02
C CYS A 315 7.21 -22.42 -13.00
N ASP A 316 7.28 -21.17 -13.44
CA ASP A 316 6.33 -20.63 -14.41
C ASP A 316 6.48 -21.27 -15.81
N PHE A 317 5.48 -21.04 -16.66
CA PHE A 317 5.41 -21.69 -17.97
C PHE A 317 6.53 -21.28 -18.93
N ASP A 318 6.99 -20.03 -18.87
CA ASP A 318 8.04 -19.52 -19.76
C ASP A 318 9.42 -20.01 -19.33
N THR A 319 9.67 -20.10 -18.03
CA THR A 319 10.86 -20.72 -17.44
C THR A 319 10.94 -22.20 -17.83
N ALA A 320 9.86 -22.98 -17.64
CA ALA A 320 9.81 -24.38 -18.05
C ALA A 320 10.03 -24.56 -19.56
N LYS A 321 9.39 -23.73 -20.39
CA LYS A 321 9.54 -23.77 -21.85
C LYS A 321 10.98 -23.49 -22.30
N ARG A 322 11.67 -22.51 -21.69
CA ARG A 322 13.07 -22.20 -22.02
C ARG A 322 14.01 -23.34 -21.63
N SER A 323 13.87 -23.88 -20.43
CA SER A 323 14.69 -25.00 -19.95
C SER A 323 14.50 -26.25 -20.80
N LEU A 324 13.25 -26.57 -21.17
CA LEU A 324 12.94 -27.71 -22.02
C LEU A 324 13.35 -27.49 -23.48
N ALA A 325 13.29 -26.28 -24.02
CA ALA A 325 13.80 -25.98 -25.36
C ALA A 325 15.32 -26.19 -25.45
N ILE A 326 16.06 -25.83 -24.40
CA ILE A 326 17.51 -26.08 -24.30
C ILE A 326 17.78 -27.59 -24.21
N MET A 327 17.03 -28.31 -23.38
CA MET A 327 17.15 -29.76 -23.21
C MET A 327 16.82 -30.53 -24.51
N ALA A 328 15.86 -30.03 -25.29
CA ALA A 328 15.48 -30.55 -26.62
C ALA A 328 16.47 -30.18 -27.75
N GLY A 329 17.55 -29.46 -27.45
CA GLY A 329 18.52 -28.99 -28.46
C GLY A 329 17.97 -27.96 -29.45
N ILE A 330 16.85 -27.29 -29.11
CA ILE A 330 16.22 -26.28 -29.96
C ILE A 330 16.97 -24.96 -29.78
N GLN A 331 17.56 -24.44 -30.86
CA GLN A 331 18.23 -23.13 -30.83
C GLN A 331 17.23 -22.01 -30.54
N ILE A 332 17.28 -21.48 -29.32
CA ILE A 332 16.71 -20.18 -28.95
C ILE A 332 17.70 -19.11 -29.44
N PRO A 333 17.29 -18.08 -30.21
CA PRO A 333 18.23 -17.11 -30.78
C PRO A 333 19.08 -16.46 -29.68
N GLN A 334 20.40 -16.65 -29.75
CA GLN A 334 21.36 -15.99 -28.87
C GLN A 334 21.49 -14.52 -29.27
N HIS A 335 21.51 -13.63 -28.29
CA HIS A 335 21.79 -12.20 -28.47
C HIS A 335 23.11 -12.01 -29.24
N LYS A 336 23.02 -11.56 -30.49
CA LYS A 336 24.17 -11.04 -31.24
C LYS A 336 24.53 -9.67 -30.72
N THR A 337 25.79 -9.50 -30.33
CA THR A 337 26.42 -8.22 -30.03
C THR A 337 26.34 -7.31 -31.25
N ILE A 338 25.54 -6.25 -31.20
CA ILE A 338 25.55 -5.17 -32.19
C ILE A 338 25.49 -3.84 -31.46
N SER A 339 26.48 -3.00 -31.78
CA SER A 339 26.63 -1.59 -31.45
C SER A 339 25.42 -0.74 -31.86
N THR A 340 25.16 0.29 -31.05
CA THR A 340 24.19 1.41 -31.23
C THR A 340 22.70 1.05 -31.12
N VAL A 341 22.17 1.12 -29.89
CA VAL A 341 20.74 0.93 -29.55
C VAL A 341 19.97 2.25 -29.67
N GLU A 342 18.93 2.28 -30.50
CA GLU A 342 17.89 3.33 -30.53
C GLU A 342 17.04 3.34 -29.25
N TRP A 343 16.59 4.53 -28.83
CA TRP A 343 15.79 4.73 -27.62
C TRP A 343 14.32 4.32 -27.79
N SER A 344 13.75 3.57 -26.83
CA SER A 344 12.30 3.33 -26.68
C SER A 344 11.55 4.61 -26.25
N ASP A 345 10.22 4.64 -26.38
CA ASP A 345 9.42 5.77 -25.89
C ASP A 345 9.31 5.72 -24.35
N PRO A 346 9.49 6.85 -23.63
CA PRO A 346 9.38 6.87 -22.17
C PRO A 346 7.96 6.55 -21.69
N ILE A 347 7.84 5.75 -20.64
CA ILE A 347 6.57 5.36 -20.00
C ILE A 347 6.25 6.37 -18.89
N PRO A 348 5.10 7.06 -18.89
CA PRO A 348 4.74 8.04 -17.84
C PRO A 348 4.97 7.52 -16.41
N LEU A 349 5.52 8.35 -15.52
CA LEU A 349 5.74 7.99 -14.11
C LEU A 349 4.43 7.70 -13.35
N ASP A 350 3.32 8.27 -13.80
CA ASP A 350 1.97 8.11 -13.23
C ASP A 350 1.12 7.07 -14.00
N ASP A 351 1.76 6.13 -14.72
CA ASP A 351 1.03 5.20 -15.56
C ASP A 351 0.20 4.19 -14.74
N ASN A 352 -1.11 4.42 -14.72
CA ASN A 352 -2.13 3.54 -14.15
C ASN A 352 -2.70 2.55 -15.20
N SER A 353 -2.02 2.36 -16.34
CA SER A 353 -2.50 1.56 -17.48
C SER A 353 -2.71 0.08 -17.17
N ASP A 354 -2.03 -0.46 -16.15
CA ASP A 354 -2.16 -1.86 -15.72
C ASP A 354 -3.36 -2.12 -14.79
N LEU A 355 -4.10 -1.08 -14.38
CA LEU A 355 -5.29 -1.24 -13.54
C LEU A 355 -6.49 -1.76 -14.35
N PRO A 356 -7.36 -2.60 -13.74
CA PRO A 356 -8.51 -3.13 -14.44
C PRO A 356 -9.46 -2.02 -14.88
N GLU A 357 -10.08 -2.17 -16.06
CA GLU A 357 -11.14 -1.26 -16.49
C GLU A 357 -12.41 -1.43 -15.63
N PHE A 358 -13.22 -0.36 -15.53
CA PHE A 358 -14.48 -0.45 -14.78
C PHE A 358 -15.44 -1.47 -15.44
N PRO A 359 -15.98 -2.46 -14.69
CA PRO A 359 -16.83 -3.51 -15.24
C PRO A 359 -18.25 -2.98 -15.54
N THR A 360 -18.41 -2.28 -16.67
CA THR A 360 -19.70 -1.68 -17.07
C THR A 360 -20.79 -2.73 -17.32
N ASP A 361 -20.43 -3.96 -17.67
CA ASP A 361 -21.34 -5.10 -17.80
C ASP A 361 -22.07 -5.45 -16.49
N ALA A 362 -21.46 -5.15 -15.33
CA ALA A 362 -22.06 -5.36 -14.01
C ALA A 362 -23.10 -4.28 -13.63
N LEU A 363 -23.30 -3.27 -14.49
CA LEU A 363 -24.33 -2.26 -14.28
C LEU A 363 -25.63 -2.68 -14.98
N PRO A 364 -26.81 -2.46 -14.36
CA PRO A 364 -28.08 -2.58 -15.04
C PRO A 364 -28.12 -1.78 -16.34
N ILE A 365 -28.76 -2.32 -17.37
CA ILE A 365 -28.70 -1.84 -18.76
C ILE A 365 -28.88 -0.33 -18.92
N THR A 366 -29.79 0.29 -18.15
CA THR A 366 -30.05 1.74 -18.25
C THR A 366 -28.86 2.57 -17.76
N LEU A 367 -28.13 2.10 -16.74
CA LEU A 367 -26.95 2.75 -16.21
C LEU A 367 -25.73 2.50 -17.10
N ARG A 368 -25.56 1.26 -17.55
CA ARG A 368 -24.51 0.91 -18.51
C ARG A 368 -24.55 1.80 -19.75
N GLU A 369 -25.71 1.88 -20.40
CA GLU A 369 -25.90 2.68 -21.62
C GLU A 369 -25.51 4.15 -21.43
N ILE A 370 -25.91 4.78 -20.30
CA ILE A 370 -25.56 6.19 -20.07
C ILE A 370 -24.09 6.36 -19.69
N VAL A 371 -23.51 5.43 -18.92
CA VAL A 371 -22.09 5.45 -18.51
C VAL A 371 -21.20 5.35 -19.74
N GLU A 372 -21.41 4.35 -20.58
CA GLU A 372 -20.64 4.13 -21.82
C GLU A 372 -20.82 5.30 -22.79
N ALA A 373 -22.06 5.76 -23.02
CA ALA A 373 -22.31 6.87 -23.95
C ALA A 373 -21.68 8.19 -23.46
N VAL A 374 -21.72 8.47 -22.16
CA VAL A 374 -21.08 9.66 -21.60
C VAL A 374 -19.56 9.53 -21.65
N ALA A 375 -18.99 8.36 -21.35
CA ALA A 375 -17.57 8.11 -21.44
C ALA A 375 -17.05 8.30 -22.88
N GLU A 376 -17.75 7.76 -23.87
CA GLU A 376 -17.42 7.91 -25.29
C GLU A 376 -17.51 9.37 -25.76
N VAL A 377 -18.61 10.06 -25.44
CA VAL A 377 -18.84 11.44 -25.90
C VAL A 377 -17.92 12.43 -25.21
N ASN A 378 -17.76 12.30 -23.89
CA ASN A 378 -16.87 13.17 -23.14
C ASN A 378 -15.40 12.74 -23.26
N GLN A 379 -15.10 11.56 -23.81
CA GLN A 379 -13.75 11.00 -23.91
C GLN A 379 -13.00 11.08 -22.59
N VAL A 380 -13.62 10.47 -21.60
CA VAL A 380 -13.13 10.29 -20.24
C VAL A 380 -13.06 8.78 -19.96
N ASP A 381 -12.32 8.39 -18.92
CA ASP A 381 -12.37 7.03 -18.41
C ASP A 381 -13.83 6.64 -18.05
N THR A 382 -14.21 5.40 -18.33
CA THR A 382 -15.55 4.86 -18.03
C THR A 382 -15.85 4.83 -16.53
N SER A 383 -14.80 4.74 -15.69
CA SER A 383 -14.94 4.74 -14.24
C SER A 383 -15.46 6.06 -13.68
N LEU A 384 -15.17 7.20 -14.33
CA LEU A 384 -15.64 8.52 -13.89
C LEU A 384 -17.18 8.60 -13.91
N PRO A 385 -17.87 8.43 -15.05
CA PRO A 385 -19.33 8.40 -15.07
C PRO A 385 -19.91 7.24 -14.25
N ALA A 386 -19.23 6.10 -14.14
CA ALA A 386 -19.70 4.98 -13.32
C ALA A 386 -19.71 5.30 -11.81
N CYS A 387 -18.64 5.87 -11.27
CA CYS A 387 -18.57 6.35 -9.88
C CYS A 387 -19.69 7.37 -9.59
N ILE A 388 -19.92 8.31 -10.52
CA ILE A 388 -20.98 9.31 -10.36
C ILE A 388 -22.37 8.65 -10.45
N ALA A 389 -22.57 7.66 -11.32
CA ALA A 389 -23.82 6.92 -11.44
C ALA A 389 -24.17 6.16 -10.14
N LEU A 390 -23.19 5.47 -9.54
CA LEU A 390 -23.36 4.80 -8.26
C LEU A 390 -23.72 5.80 -7.14
N SER A 391 -23.06 6.96 -7.09
CA SER A 391 -23.39 8.01 -6.12
C SER A 391 -24.75 8.67 -6.40
N VAL A 392 -25.19 8.76 -7.65
CA VAL A 392 -26.55 9.19 -7.99
C VAL A 392 -27.59 8.18 -7.48
N LEU A 393 -27.38 6.88 -7.69
CA LEU A 393 -28.25 5.84 -7.12
C LEU A 393 -28.32 5.92 -5.60
N SER A 394 -27.15 6.02 -4.96
CA SER A 394 -26.99 6.16 -3.53
C SER A 394 -27.75 7.36 -2.98
N THR A 395 -27.67 8.51 -3.64
CA THR A 395 -28.44 9.72 -3.28
C THR A 395 -29.95 9.49 -3.43
N CYS A 396 -30.38 8.75 -4.45
CA CYS A 396 -31.79 8.42 -4.66
C CYS A 396 -32.36 7.51 -3.57
N LEU A 397 -31.54 6.58 -3.08
CA LEU A 397 -31.95 5.42 -2.29
C LEU A 397 -31.58 5.49 -0.80
N ALA A 398 -30.72 6.43 -0.40
CA ALA A 398 -30.41 6.70 1.01
C ALA A 398 -31.69 6.84 1.86
N LYS A 399 -31.72 6.17 3.01
CA LYS A 399 -32.85 6.00 3.97
C LYS A 399 -34.06 5.19 3.47
N LYS A 400 -34.07 4.72 2.22
CA LYS A 400 -35.22 3.96 1.70
C LYS A 400 -35.15 2.48 2.07
N ALA A 401 -33.93 1.96 2.19
CA ALA A 401 -33.68 0.59 2.58
C ALA A 401 -32.28 0.43 3.19
N LYS A 402 -32.07 -0.75 3.79
CA LYS A 402 -30.81 -1.32 4.25
C LYS A 402 -30.67 -2.73 3.67
N VAL A 403 -29.46 -3.26 3.62
CA VAL A 403 -29.18 -4.63 3.22
C VAL A 403 -28.83 -5.44 4.46
N GLU A 404 -29.53 -6.55 4.67
CA GLU A 404 -29.21 -7.56 5.68
C GLU A 404 -28.12 -8.47 5.12
N LEU A 405 -26.91 -8.34 5.64
CA LEU A 405 -25.80 -9.26 5.38
C LEU A 405 -25.72 -10.29 6.52
N SER A 406 -25.01 -11.39 6.32
CA SER A 406 -24.88 -12.44 7.34
C SER A 406 -24.29 -11.95 8.68
N SER A 407 -23.50 -10.86 8.66
CA SER A 407 -22.81 -10.36 9.85
C SER A 407 -23.40 -9.06 10.41
N HIS A 408 -24.03 -8.22 9.60
CA HIS A 408 -24.55 -6.90 9.99
C HIS A 408 -25.50 -6.33 8.93
N GLU A 409 -26.12 -5.19 9.23
CA GLU A 409 -26.90 -4.41 8.26
C GLU A 409 -26.06 -3.28 7.67
N GLU A 410 -26.26 -2.99 6.39
CA GLU A 410 -25.59 -1.89 5.68
C GLU A 410 -26.61 -0.93 5.03
N PRO A 411 -26.50 0.39 5.24
CA PRO A 411 -27.35 1.36 4.54
C PRO A 411 -26.92 1.52 3.08
N LEU A 412 -27.78 2.09 2.23
CA LEU A 412 -27.48 2.21 0.79
C LEU A 412 -26.58 3.40 0.40
N ASN A 413 -26.06 4.17 1.35
CA ASN A 413 -25.23 5.33 1.03
C ASN A 413 -23.76 4.96 0.83
N ILE A 414 -23.08 5.49 -0.18
CA ILE A 414 -21.66 5.18 -0.48
C ILE A 414 -20.83 6.45 -0.65
N PHE A 415 -19.50 6.31 -0.50
CA PHE A 415 -18.53 7.36 -0.77
C PHE A 415 -17.63 6.92 -1.93
N THR A 416 -17.54 7.70 -3.00
CA THR A 416 -16.69 7.42 -4.17
C THR A 416 -15.69 8.56 -4.38
N CYS A 417 -14.50 8.21 -4.86
CA CYS A 417 -13.39 9.12 -5.09
C CYS A 417 -12.69 8.82 -6.44
N PRO A 418 -13.26 9.24 -7.57
CA PRO A 418 -12.55 9.19 -8.84
C PRO A 418 -11.39 10.21 -8.84
N VAL A 419 -10.18 9.74 -9.15
CA VAL A 419 -8.94 10.51 -9.15
C VAL A 419 -8.47 10.70 -10.59
N LEU A 420 -8.34 11.97 -11.01
CA LEU A 420 -8.02 12.31 -12.39
C LEU A 420 -7.49 13.74 -12.53
N GLY A 421 -6.62 13.93 -13.52
CA GLY A 421 -5.87 15.17 -13.75
C GLY A 421 -6.72 16.42 -14.02
N SER A 422 -6.06 17.55 -14.17
CA SER A 422 -6.70 18.76 -14.71
C SER A 422 -7.09 18.56 -16.18
N GLY A 423 -8.14 19.25 -16.65
CA GLY A 423 -8.55 19.16 -18.06
C GLY A 423 -9.22 17.83 -18.48
N GLU A 424 -9.54 16.96 -17.52
CA GLU A 424 -10.20 15.66 -17.75
C GLU A 424 -11.73 15.70 -17.80
N ARG A 425 -12.31 16.89 -18.04
CA ARG A 425 -13.75 17.09 -18.22
C ARG A 425 -14.61 16.61 -17.03
N LYS A 426 -14.03 16.49 -15.83
CA LYS A 426 -14.69 16.20 -14.53
C LYS A 426 -16.05 16.89 -14.38
N SER A 427 -16.03 18.23 -14.37
CA SER A 427 -17.22 19.04 -14.13
C SER A 427 -18.29 18.85 -15.21
N ARG A 428 -17.89 18.62 -16.47
CA ARG A 428 -18.83 18.35 -17.58
C ARG A 428 -19.51 17.00 -17.39
N THR A 429 -18.76 15.94 -17.11
CA THR A 429 -19.30 14.60 -16.88
C THR A 429 -20.22 14.59 -15.66
N MET A 430 -19.77 15.19 -14.56
CA MET A 430 -20.55 15.29 -13.33
C MET A 430 -21.87 16.05 -13.52
N LYS A 431 -21.84 17.17 -14.25
CA LYS A 431 -23.06 17.93 -14.58
C LYS A 431 -24.07 17.10 -15.37
N ILE A 432 -23.63 16.29 -16.35
CA ILE A 432 -24.53 15.45 -17.13
C ILE A 432 -25.14 14.36 -16.25
N MET A 433 -24.31 13.64 -15.49
CA MET A 433 -24.74 12.49 -14.70
C MET A 433 -25.64 12.86 -13.52
N SER A 434 -25.40 14.02 -12.88
CA SER A 434 -26.19 14.51 -11.74
C SER A 434 -27.42 15.33 -12.11
N ARG A 435 -27.55 15.74 -13.40
CA ARG A 435 -28.65 16.59 -13.89
C ARG A 435 -30.04 16.06 -13.53
N PRO A 436 -30.36 14.75 -13.63
CA PRO A 436 -31.69 14.28 -13.26
C PRO A 436 -32.07 14.56 -11.81
N ILE A 437 -31.14 14.46 -10.86
CA ILE A 437 -31.42 14.81 -9.46
C ILE A 437 -31.68 16.33 -9.34
N MET A 438 -30.88 17.15 -10.02
CA MET A 438 -31.07 18.62 -9.99
C MET A 438 -32.42 19.03 -10.60
N ASP A 439 -32.83 18.41 -11.69
CA ASP A 439 -34.10 18.71 -12.36
C ASP A 439 -35.30 18.19 -11.54
N TYR A 440 -35.17 17.03 -10.89
CA TYR A 440 -36.13 16.55 -9.90
C TYR A 440 -36.23 17.48 -8.68
N GLN A 441 -35.10 17.95 -8.17
CA GLN A 441 -35.03 18.91 -7.06
C GLN A 441 -35.81 20.17 -7.39
N LYS A 442 -35.52 20.81 -8.54
CA LYS A 442 -36.24 22.01 -9.01
C LYS A 442 -37.75 21.77 -9.10
N LYS A 443 -38.16 20.61 -9.62
CA LYS A 443 -39.58 20.22 -9.72
C LYS A 443 -40.25 20.10 -8.35
N LYS A 444 -39.58 19.53 -7.34
CA LYS A 444 -40.13 19.42 -5.97
C LYS A 444 -40.08 20.74 -5.21
N GLN A 445 -39.03 21.55 -5.41
CA GLN A 445 -38.91 22.88 -4.82
C GLN A 445 -40.04 23.79 -5.30
N LYS A 446 -40.29 23.86 -6.60
CA LYS A 446 -41.41 24.65 -7.16
C LYS A 446 -42.77 24.25 -6.55
N LYS A 447 -43.03 22.96 -6.37
CA LYS A 447 -44.25 22.47 -5.70
C LYS A 447 -44.29 22.82 -4.21
N MET A 448 -43.12 22.87 -3.56
CA MET A 448 -43.00 23.19 -2.14
C MET A 448 -43.13 24.69 -1.87
N GLU A 449 -42.66 25.56 -2.77
CA GLU A 449 -42.79 27.02 -2.67
C GLU A 449 -44.24 27.46 -2.48
N ASP A 450 -45.18 26.88 -3.25
CA ASP A 450 -46.62 27.15 -3.10
C ASP A 450 -47.13 26.76 -1.71
N LYS A 451 -46.70 25.60 -1.20
CA LYS A 451 -47.06 25.12 0.13
C LYS A 451 -46.46 25.98 1.23
N ILE A 452 -45.19 26.39 1.10
CA ILE A 452 -44.51 27.31 2.01
C ILE A 452 -45.30 28.62 2.08
N ARG A 453 -45.61 29.22 0.93
CA ARG A 453 -46.38 30.47 0.87
C ARG A 453 -47.72 30.36 1.60
N GLN A 454 -48.46 29.27 1.38
CA GLN A 454 -49.74 29.02 2.05
C GLN A 454 -49.60 28.88 3.56
N VAL A 455 -48.62 28.11 4.04
CA VAL A 455 -48.38 27.89 5.47
C VAL A 455 -47.86 29.15 6.15
N THR A 456 -46.95 29.89 5.52
CA THR A 456 -46.44 31.17 6.03
C THR A 456 -47.55 32.21 6.20
N LEU A 457 -48.44 32.35 5.21
CA LEU A 457 -49.59 33.26 5.31
C LEU A 457 -50.53 32.86 6.46
N ARG A 458 -50.85 31.57 6.57
CA ARG A 458 -51.69 31.05 7.66
C ARG A 458 -51.07 31.28 9.03
N ASN A 459 -49.77 31.00 9.17
CA ASN A 459 -49.05 31.20 10.42
C ASN A 459 -49.04 32.68 10.82
N GLY A 460 -48.83 33.61 9.87
CA GLY A 460 -48.93 35.05 10.15
C GLY A 460 -50.31 35.47 10.68
N ILE A 461 -51.40 34.95 10.08
CA ILE A 461 -52.76 35.20 10.57
C ILE A 461 -52.96 34.65 11.99
N ASP A 462 -52.45 33.45 12.26
CA ASP A 462 -52.56 32.82 13.57
C ASP A 462 -51.67 33.50 14.64
N GLU A 463 -50.51 34.04 14.26
CA GLU A 463 -49.67 34.91 15.11
C GLU A 463 -50.39 36.23 15.47
N ASP A 464 -51.05 36.88 14.51
CA ASP A 464 -51.88 38.06 14.77
C ASP A 464 -53.04 37.74 15.74
N ARG A 465 -53.67 36.57 15.58
CA ARG A 465 -54.72 36.09 16.51
C ARG A 465 -54.17 35.86 17.91
N ILE A 466 -52.97 35.29 18.04
CA ILE A 466 -52.28 35.12 19.33
C ILE A 466 -52.04 36.48 19.96
N ALA A 467 -51.50 37.46 19.22
CA ALA A 467 -51.23 38.81 19.71
C ALA A 467 -52.52 39.50 20.21
N VAL A 468 -53.61 39.42 19.43
CA VAL A 468 -54.92 39.96 19.83
C VAL A 468 -55.46 39.28 21.08
N LYS A 469 -55.39 37.94 21.17
CA LYS A 469 -55.87 37.20 22.35
C LYS A 469 -55.03 37.51 23.59
N ARG A 470 -53.71 37.60 23.48
CA ARG A 470 -52.80 37.99 24.57
C ARG A 470 -53.11 39.40 25.08
N LYS A 471 -53.28 40.37 24.17
CA LYS A 471 -53.66 41.75 24.53
C LYS A 471 -55.01 41.82 25.24
N LYS A 472 -56.02 41.07 24.77
CA LYS A 472 -57.34 40.99 25.42
C LYS A 472 -57.28 40.31 26.78
N ALA A 473 -56.44 39.29 26.95
CA ALA A 473 -56.23 38.60 28.23
C ALA A 473 -55.55 39.51 29.27
N ALA A 474 -54.61 40.36 28.82
CA ALA A 474 -53.90 41.29 29.69
C ALA A 474 -54.77 42.48 30.15
N ASN A 475 -55.74 42.90 29.33
CA ASN A 475 -56.55 44.10 29.57
C ASN A 475 -57.93 43.83 30.20
N THR A 476 -58.24 42.61 30.62
CA THR A 476 -59.54 42.25 31.22
C THR A 476 -59.41 41.99 32.70
N ASP A 477 -60.28 42.59 33.51
CA ASP A 477 -60.30 42.38 34.98
C ASP A 477 -60.96 41.04 35.38
N ASP A 478 -61.74 40.44 34.48
CA ASP A 478 -62.30 39.09 34.65
C ASP A 478 -61.21 38.01 34.49
N LYS A 479 -60.81 37.42 35.62
CA LYS A 479 -59.80 36.35 35.71
C LYS A 479 -60.19 35.08 34.95
N ALA A 480 -61.46 34.71 34.91
CA ALA A 480 -61.93 33.53 34.18
C ALA A 480 -61.82 33.75 32.66
N LYS A 481 -62.20 34.94 32.19
CA LYS A 481 -62.07 35.36 30.79
C LYS A 481 -60.61 35.52 30.36
N SER A 482 -59.76 36.09 31.22
CA SER A 482 -58.31 36.19 30.99
C SER A 482 -57.68 34.81 30.80
N ASN A 483 -57.95 33.87 31.71
CA ASN A 483 -57.45 32.49 31.63
C ASN A 483 -57.93 31.75 30.37
N LYS A 484 -59.20 31.95 29.97
CA LYS A 484 -59.73 31.34 28.74
C LYS A 484 -59.00 31.84 27.49
N LEU A 485 -58.80 33.14 27.37
CA LEU A 485 -58.09 33.75 26.23
C LEU A 485 -56.61 33.33 26.17
N ALA A 486 -55.96 33.20 27.33
CA ALA A 486 -54.60 32.69 27.42
C ALA A 486 -54.49 31.23 26.93
N LYS A 487 -55.39 30.35 27.37
CA LYS A 487 -55.45 28.94 26.89
C LYS A 487 -55.71 28.85 25.38
N GLU A 488 -56.59 29.69 24.84
CA GLU A 488 -56.84 29.74 23.40
C GLU A 488 -55.61 30.21 22.61
N ALA A 489 -54.88 31.21 23.10
CA ALA A 489 -53.63 31.67 22.48
C ALA A 489 -52.54 30.59 22.54
N GLU A 490 -52.43 29.88 23.67
CA GLU A 490 -51.52 28.76 23.84
C GLU A 490 -51.86 27.60 22.90
N ALA A 491 -53.14 27.26 22.72
CA ALA A 491 -53.58 26.24 21.79
C ALA A 491 -53.18 26.54 20.34
N ILE A 492 -53.34 27.80 19.90
CA ILE A 492 -52.91 28.24 18.56
C ILE A 492 -51.38 28.19 18.45
N SER A 493 -50.66 28.68 19.47
CA SER A 493 -49.19 28.63 19.50
C SER A 493 -48.66 27.19 19.42
N ASN A 494 -49.30 26.26 20.13
CA ASN A 494 -48.98 24.84 20.09
C ASN A 494 -49.30 24.21 18.72
N PHE A 495 -50.36 24.67 18.05
CA PHE A 495 -50.69 24.24 16.69
C PHE A 495 -49.61 24.67 15.69
N ILE A 496 -49.17 25.93 15.72
CA ILE A 496 -48.08 26.45 14.87
C ILE A 496 -46.79 25.67 15.13
N ARG A 497 -46.42 25.47 16.41
CA ARG A 497 -45.20 24.74 16.79
C ARG A 497 -45.20 23.29 16.27
N LYS A 498 -46.35 22.61 16.28
CA LYS A 498 -46.50 21.25 15.75
C LYS A 498 -46.52 21.17 14.22
N HIS A 499 -46.71 22.30 13.53
CA HIS A 499 -46.78 22.38 12.07
C HIS A 499 -45.83 23.48 11.56
N PRO A 500 -44.51 23.31 11.73
CA PRO A 500 -43.54 24.28 11.26
C PRO A 500 -43.64 24.46 9.74
N ILE A 501 -43.22 25.64 9.27
CA ILE A 501 -43.15 25.93 7.84
C ILE A 501 -42.19 24.91 7.21
N PRO A 502 -42.62 24.16 6.17
CA PRO A 502 -41.77 23.17 5.54
C PRO A 502 -40.57 23.85 4.88
N LYS A 503 -39.45 23.12 4.78
CA LYS A 503 -38.24 23.60 4.10
C LYS A 503 -38.23 23.16 2.64
N LEU A 504 -37.49 23.88 1.81
CA LEU A 504 -37.29 23.49 0.41
C LEU A 504 -36.47 22.20 0.38
N PRO A 505 -36.93 21.15 -0.34
CA PRO A 505 -36.18 19.92 -0.44
C PRO A 505 -34.86 20.15 -1.16
N GLN A 506 -33.78 19.57 -0.63
CA GLN A 506 -32.46 19.58 -1.22
C GLN A 506 -31.88 18.16 -1.21
N TYR A 507 -31.35 17.73 -2.34
CA TYR A 507 -30.85 16.37 -2.55
C TYR A 507 -29.35 16.34 -2.85
N ILE A 508 -28.80 17.38 -3.45
CA ILE A 508 -27.35 17.52 -3.72
C ILE A 508 -26.80 18.81 -3.10
N VAL A 509 -25.60 18.69 -2.53
CA VAL A 509 -24.70 19.78 -2.13
C VAL A 509 -23.33 19.59 -2.78
N ASP A 510 -22.53 20.66 -2.81
CA ASP A 510 -21.19 20.68 -3.41
C ASP A 510 -20.20 21.21 -2.37
N ASP A 511 -20.11 22.54 -2.20
CA ASP A 511 -19.25 23.23 -1.23
C ASP A 511 -20.04 23.63 0.03
N ILE A 512 -19.84 22.88 1.12
CA ILE A 512 -20.59 23.08 2.37
C ILE A 512 -19.74 22.75 3.60
N THR A 513 -19.81 23.60 4.63
CA THR A 513 -19.14 23.35 5.91
C THR A 513 -19.82 22.22 6.69
N SER A 514 -19.10 21.52 7.57
CA SER A 514 -19.66 20.44 8.41
C SER A 514 -20.89 20.88 9.20
N GLU A 515 -20.90 22.12 9.72
CA GLU A 515 -22.04 22.67 10.46
C GLU A 515 -23.27 22.87 9.58
N LYS A 516 -23.08 23.43 8.38
CA LYS A 516 -24.20 23.66 7.46
C LYS A 516 -24.68 22.35 6.86
N LEU A 517 -23.79 21.38 6.65
CA LEU A 517 -24.14 20.03 6.25
C LEU A 517 -25.09 19.38 7.27
N GLY A 518 -24.78 19.48 8.57
CA GLY A 518 -25.64 18.97 9.63
C GLY A 518 -27.03 19.62 9.62
N GLU A 519 -27.10 20.94 9.40
CA GLU A 519 -28.37 21.65 9.26
C GLU A 519 -29.21 21.14 8.09
N VAL A 520 -28.60 21.08 6.90
CA VAL A 520 -29.31 20.70 5.69
C VAL A 520 -29.75 19.24 5.76
N MET A 521 -28.96 18.34 6.38
CA MET A 521 -29.35 16.96 6.58
C MET A 521 -30.54 16.84 7.54
N THR A 522 -30.55 17.54 8.68
CA THR A 522 -31.71 17.56 9.60
C THR A 522 -32.98 18.04 8.90
N GLU A 523 -32.87 19.01 7.99
CA GLU A 523 -34.00 19.52 7.20
C GLU A 523 -34.46 18.59 6.06
N ASN A 524 -33.63 17.60 5.67
CA ASN A 524 -33.88 16.71 4.52
C ASN A 524 -34.11 15.23 4.90
N ASN A 525 -34.65 14.97 6.10
CA ASN A 525 -34.86 13.61 6.63
C ASN A 525 -33.54 12.84 6.79
N GLU A 526 -32.52 13.53 7.30
CA GLU A 526 -31.20 12.99 7.65
C GLU A 526 -30.41 12.44 6.46
N ARG A 527 -30.73 12.84 5.23
CA ARG A 527 -30.06 12.34 4.02
C ARG A 527 -29.67 13.45 3.08
N ILE A 528 -28.52 13.28 2.42
CA ILE A 528 -28.09 14.14 1.33
C ILE A 528 -26.99 13.49 0.49
N GLY A 529 -26.88 13.89 -0.78
CA GLY A 529 -25.72 13.60 -1.62
C GLY A 529 -24.79 14.80 -1.70
N MET A 530 -23.50 14.58 -1.51
CA MET A 530 -22.44 15.55 -1.77
C MET A 530 -21.70 15.10 -3.03
N ILE A 531 -21.92 15.79 -4.15
CA ILE A 531 -21.37 15.41 -5.46
C ILE A 531 -20.61 16.62 -6.00
N SER A 532 -19.28 16.56 -5.94
CA SER A 532 -18.38 17.68 -6.22
C SER A 532 -17.24 17.30 -7.16
N ALA A 533 -16.95 18.21 -8.11
CA ALA A 533 -15.82 18.09 -9.02
C ALA A 533 -14.54 18.76 -8.48
N GLU A 534 -14.58 19.29 -7.25
CA GLU A 534 -13.51 20.06 -6.64
C GLU A 534 -12.95 19.37 -5.38
N GLY A 535 -11.62 19.35 -5.26
CA GLY A 535 -10.93 18.79 -4.09
C GLY A 535 -10.93 19.71 -2.85
N GLY A 536 -11.38 20.96 -2.98
CA GLY A 536 -11.39 21.95 -1.89
C GLY A 536 -12.19 21.50 -0.66
N ILE A 537 -13.17 20.61 -0.85
CA ILE A 537 -13.95 20.03 0.24
C ILE A 537 -13.07 19.25 1.23
N PHE A 538 -12.00 18.58 0.79
CA PHE A 538 -11.07 17.91 1.71
C PHE A 538 -10.34 18.93 2.59
N GLY A 539 -10.10 20.15 2.08
CA GLY A 539 -9.60 21.27 2.88
C GLY A 539 -10.61 21.78 3.90
N ILE A 540 -11.89 21.76 3.57
CA ILE A 540 -12.98 22.06 4.52
C ILE A 540 -13.10 20.95 5.57
N MET A 541 -12.99 19.69 5.16
CA MET A 541 -13.03 18.51 6.04
C MET A 541 -11.82 18.43 6.97
N SER A 542 -10.66 18.97 6.58
CA SER A 542 -9.45 18.98 7.42
C SER A 542 -9.45 20.16 8.38
N GLY A 543 -10.27 21.17 8.11
CA GLY A 543 -10.35 22.39 8.88
C GLY A 543 -9.24 23.39 8.53
N LEU A 544 -8.60 23.24 7.36
CA LEU A 544 -7.57 24.16 6.84
C LEU A 544 -8.04 25.63 6.82
N TYR A 545 -9.35 25.86 6.76
CA TYR A 545 -9.98 27.19 6.77
C TYR A 545 -10.64 27.57 8.11
N SER A 546 -10.35 26.85 9.20
CA SER A 546 -10.94 27.09 10.52
C SER A 546 -9.92 27.00 11.65
N ASP A 547 -9.76 28.08 12.43
CA ASP A 547 -8.81 28.17 13.57
C ASP A 547 -9.08 27.17 14.71
N LYS A 548 -10.16 26.38 14.63
CA LYS A 548 -10.58 25.41 15.66
C LYS A 548 -10.63 23.96 15.15
N GLY A 549 -10.22 23.70 13.91
CA GLY A 549 -10.36 22.41 13.24
C GLY A 549 -11.83 22.06 12.95
N SER A 550 -12.12 21.49 11.79
CA SER A 550 -13.48 21.05 11.46
C SER A 550 -13.79 19.68 12.07
N ASN A 551 -15.06 19.43 12.35
CA ASN A 551 -15.52 18.16 12.89
C ASN A 551 -15.87 17.19 11.75
N ILE A 552 -15.05 16.14 11.58
CA ILE A 552 -15.28 15.07 10.60
C ILE A 552 -16.35 14.06 11.03
N ASP A 553 -16.83 14.13 12.27
CA ASP A 553 -17.80 13.17 12.85
C ASP A 553 -19.07 13.02 12.02
N ILE A 554 -19.56 14.12 11.42
CA ILE A 554 -20.74 14.08 10.55
C ILE A 554 -20.53 13.19 9.32
N TYR A 555 -19.32 13.13 8.75
CA TYR A 555 -19.02 12.29 7.61
C TYR A 555 -18.90 10.82 8.03
N LEU A 556 -18.23 10.56 9.16
CA LEU A 556 -18.06 9.20 9.68
C LEU A 556 -19.42 8.58 10.03
N LYS A 557 -20.27 9.35 10.72
CA LYS A 557 -21.62 8.93 11.12
C LYS A 557 -22.59 8.93 9.97
N GLY A 558 -22.51 9.91 9.06
CA GLY A 558 -23.30 9.92 7.83
C GLY A 558 -22.99 8.74 6.92
N HIS A 559 -21.76 8.22 6.94
CA HIS A 559 -21.42 6.96 6.26
C HIS A 559 -22.00 5.75 6.97
N ALA A 560 -21.86 5.65 8.30
CA ALA A 560 -22.24 4.48 9.08
C ALA A 560 -23.75 4.38 9.35
N GLY A 561 -24.46 5.51 9.41
CA GLY A 561 -25.84 5.57 9.89
C GLY A 561 -25.97 5.76 11.40
N ASP A 562 -24.89 6.13 12.10
CA ASP A 562 -24.85 6.29 13.57
C ASP A 562 -25.42 7.64 14.03
N GLN A 563 -26.02 7.67 15.23
CA GLN A 563 -26.61 8.87 15.79
C GLN A 563 -25.61 10.04 15.88
N TRP A 564 -25.98 11.19 15.32
CA TRP A 564 -25.19 12.40 15.35
C TRP A 564 -25.92 13.50 16.14
N SER A 565 -25.18 14.23 16.98
CA SER A 565 -25.69 15.41 17.66
C SER A 565 -24.62 16.51 17.72
N SER A 566 -25.06 17.76 17.65
CA SER A 566 -24.20 18.93 17.88
C SER A 566 -24.79 19.81 18.96
N ASP A 567 -24.10 19.84 20.10
CA ASP A 567 -24.42 20.68 21.25
C ASP A 567 -23.41 21.86 21.27
N ARG A 568 -23.88 23.08 20.95
CA ARG A 568 -23.09 24.31 21.09
C ARG A 568 -23.87 25.32 21.93
N ILE A 569 -23.22 25.94 22.91
CA ILE A 569 -23.81 26.88 23.89
C ILE A 569 -24.65 28.00 23.23
N SER A 570 -24.33 28.40 21.99
CA SER A 570 -24.96 29.52 21.29
C SER A 570 -26.03 29.14 20.26
N ARG A 571 -26.41 27.86 20.11
CA ARG A 571 -27.35 27.41 19.06
C ARG A 571 -28.32 26.32 19.55
N GLU A 572 -29.48 26.23 18.90
CA GLU A 572 -30.40 25.11 19.12
C GLU A 572 -29.70 23.76 18.84
N ARG A 573 -29.95 22.79 19.72
CA ARG A 573 -29.46 21.42 19.60
C ARG A 573 -29.99 20.80 18.31
N LYS A 574 -29.07 20.30 17.47
CA LYS A 574 -29.41 19.51 16.28
C LYS A 574 -28.99 18.07 16.51
N SER A 575 -29.90 17.14 16.25
CA SER A 575 -29.64 15.71 16.32
C SER A 575 -30.25 15.00 15.12
N MET A 576 -29.63 13.89 14.73
CA MET A 576 -30.10 12.96 13.71
C MET A 576 -29.93 11.55 14.27
N ASP A 577 -30.96 10.72 14.12
CA ASP A 577 -30.98 9.36 14.64
C ASP A 577 -30.20 8.40 13.75
N SER A 578 -30.34 8.52 12.43
CA SER A 578 -29.58 7.70 11.49
C SER A 578 -29.27 8.49 10.20
N PRO A 579 -28.21 9.32 10.21
CA PRO A 579 -27.82 10.13 9.06
C PRO A 579 -27.26 9.26 7.93
N ALA A 580 -27.66 9.55 6.68
CA ALA A 580 -27.20 8.87 5.48
C ALA A 580 -26.62 9.88 4.47
N LEU A 581 -25.30 9.94 4.43
CA LEU A 581 -24.55 10.81 3.53
C LEU A 581 -24.02 10.00 2.35
N THR A 582 -24.28 10.46 1.13
CA THR A 582 -23.57 9.97 -0.06
C THR A 582 -22.49 10.97 -0.44
N VAL A 583 -21.31 10.49 -0.83
CA VAL A 583 -20.20 11.36 -1.25
C VAL A 583 -19.67 10.91 -2.61
N CYS A 584 -19.40 11.85 -3.50
CA CYS A 584 -18.70 11.65 -4.77
C CYS A 584 -17.77 12.83 -4.98
N LEU A 585 -16.48 12.63 -4.76
CA LEU A 585 -15.46 13.68 -4.88
C LEU A 585 -14.51 13.34 -6.01
N ALA A 586 -14.65 14.03 -7.14
CA ALA A 586 -13.71 13.87 -8.25
C ALA A 586 -12.48 14.76 -8.00
N VAL A 587 -11.38 14.17 -7.53
CA VAL A 587 -10.20 14.91 -7.09
C VAL A 587 -9.03 14.79 -8.06
N GLN A 588 -8.05 15.67 -7.91
CA GLN A 588 -6.78 15.57 -8.62
C GLN A 588 -5.82 14.64 -7.86
N PRO A 589 -4.84 14.03 -8.56
CA PRO A 589 -3.80 13.22 -7.92
C PRO A 589 -3.09 13.94 -6.77
N ASP A 590 -2.76 15.23 -6.92
CA ASP A 590 -2.07 16.00 -5.86
C ASP A 590 -2.90 16.10 -4.57
N VAL A 591 -4.23 16.14 -4.69
CA VAL A 591 -5.14 16.17 -3.53
C VAL A 591 -5.06 14.85 -2.78
N ILE A 592 -4.89 13.72 -3.48
CA ILE A 592 -4.73 12.39 -2.85
C ILE A 592 -3.48 12.35 -1.96
N ASN A 593 -2.37 12.90 -2.43
CA ASN A 593 -1.12 12.95 -1.64
C ASN A 593 -1.30 13.81 -0.37
N VAL A 594 -1.95 14.97 -0.51
CA VAL A 594 -2.20 15.89 0.61
C VAL A 594 -3.17 15.31 1.64
N ILE A 595 -4.19 14.57 1.22
CA ILE A 595 -5.11 13.92 2.19
C ILE A 595 -4.48 12.67 2.81
N GLY A 596 -3.61 11.96 2.08
CA GLY A 596 -2.88 10.80 2.55
C GLY A 596 -1.89 11.11 3.69
N SER A 597 -1.21 12.26 3.61
CA SER A 597 -0.32 12.75 4.66
C SER A 597 -1.06 13.28 5.91
N ASN A 598 -2.38 13.46 5.83
CA ASN A 598 -3.19 13.92 6.96
C ASN A 598 -3.47 12.78 7.96
N ARG A 599 -2.62 12.67 8.99
CA ARG A 599 -2.74 11.66 10.07
C ARG A 599 -4.12 11.62 10.73
N ARG A 600 -4.86 12.74 10.79
CA ARG A 600 -6.20 12.81 11.38
C ARG A 600 -7.25 12.09 10.53
N PHE A 601 -7.15 12.17 9.20
CA PHE A 601 -8.08 11.49 8.30
C PHE A 601 -7.87 9.98 8.29
N ARG A 602 -6.60 9.54 8.27
CA ARG A 602 -6.26 8.12 8.35
C ARG A 602 -6.59 7.55 9.73
N GLY A 603 -6.11 8.17 10.82
CA GLY A 603 -6.32 7.69 12.19
C GLY A 603 -7.78 7.68 12.67
N ARG A 604 -8.68 8.43 12.02
CA ARG A 604 -10.12 8.43 12.31
C ARG A 604 -10.94 7.60 11.31
N GLY A 605 -10.29 6.95 10.35
CA GLY A 605 -10.90 6.05 9.37
C GLY A 605 -11.74 6.72 8.29
N LEU A 606 -11.54 8.02 8.02
CA LEU A 606 -12.31 8.72 6.96
C LEU A 606 -11.93 8.21 5.57
N LEU A 607 -10.63 8.05 5.29
CA LEU A 607 -10.12 7.58 4.00
C LEU A 607 -10.57 6.14 3.71
N ALA A 608 -10.63 5.30 4.74
CA ALA A 608 -11.12 3.92 4.67
C ALA A 608 -12.57 3.76 4.15
N ARG A 609 -13.36 4.84 4.08
CA ARG A 609 -14.76 4.81 3.63
C ARG A 609 -14.93 5.09 2.14
N PHE A 610 -13.91 5.61 1.45
CA PHE A 610 -14.00 5.96 0.04
C PHE A 610 -13.67 4.80 -0.87
N LEU A 611 -14.47 4.61 -1.92
CA LEU A 611 -14.19 3.74 -3.05
C LEU A 611 -13.35 4.52 -4.08
N TYR A 612 -12.06 4.21 -4.17
CA TYR A 612 -11.09 4.94 -5.00
C TYR A 612 -11.08 4.43 -6.43
N SER A 613 -10.98 5.34 -7.39
CA SER A 613 -10.88 4.99 -8.81
C SER A 613 -9.87 5.90 -9.50
N LEU A 614 -8.66 5.40 -9.71
CA LEU A 614 -7.63 6.08 -10.52
C LEU A 614 -8.03 6.00 -12.00
N CYS A 615 -8.46 7.12 -12.58
CA CYS A 615 -8.92 7.15 -13.97
C CYS A 615 -7.73 7.19 -14.94
N ILE A 616 -7.85 6.48 -16.07
CA ILE A 616 -6.84 6.56 -17.14
C ILE A 616 -7.03 7.87 -17.90
N SER A 617 -5.97 8.68 -17.96
CA SER A 617 -6.03 9.96 -18.65
C SER A 617 -6.23 9.75 -20.15
N LYS A 618 -7.27 10.39 -20.70
CA LYS A 618 -7.51 10.45 -22.15
C LYS A 618 -6.97 11.74 -22.77
N VAL A 619 -6.39 12.66 -21.99
CA VAL A 619 -5.80 13.91 -22.49
C VAL A 619 -4.69 13.59 -23.50
N GLY A 620 -4.58 14.35 -24.59
CA GLY A 620 -3.62 14.08 -25.68
C GLY A 620 -4.06 12.99 -26.67
N TYR A 621 -4.84 12.01 -26.22
CA TYR A 621 -5.35 10.90 -27.05
C TYR A 621 -6.78 11.10 -27.56
N ARG A 622 -7.37 12.27 -27.27
CA ARG A 622 -8.75 12.63 -27.61
C ARG A 622 -8.91 12.85 -29.12
N LYS A 623 -9.97 12.28 -29.70
CA LYS A 623 -10.41 12.60 -31.07
C LYS A 623 -11.40 13.76 -31.02
N LEU A 624 -11.47 14.59 -32.05
CA LEU A 624 -12.52 15.61 -32.13
C LEU A 624 -13.89 14.93 -32.17
N GLN A 625 -14.64 15.00 -31.07
CA GLN A 625 -15.98 14.45 -30.96
C GLN A 625 -17.01 15.56 -31.21
N THR A 626 -17.84 15.37 -32.23
CA THR A 626 -18.91 16.31 -32.62
C THR A 626 -20.30 15.82 -32.22
N LYS A 627 -20.44 14.54 -31.84
CA LYS A 627 -21.71 13.96 -31.43
C LYS A 627 -21.99 14.26 -29.96
N ALA A 628 -23.26 14.55 -29.65
CA ALA A 628 -23.76 14.61 -28.28
C ALA A 628 -24.20 13.21 -27.81
N VAL A 629 -24.33 13.02 -26.50
CA VAL A 629 -24.98 11.83 -25.95
C VAL A 629 -26.41 11.77 -26.49
N PRO A 630 -26.87 10.64 -27.06
CA PRO A 630 -28.19 10.56 -27.66
C PRO A 630 -29.30 10.94 -26.68
N ASP A 631 -30.21 11.84 -27.09
CA ASP A 631 -31.31 12.35 -26.25
C ASP A 631 -32.20 11.23 -25.70
N LYS A 632 -32.37 10.15 -26.47
CA LYS A 632 -33.11 8.96 -26.03
C LYS A 632 -32.49 8.30 -24.79
N ILE A 633 -31.15 8.21 -24.73
CA ILE A 633 -30.43 7.65 -23.59
C ILE A 633 -30.53 8.59 -22.39
N ILE A 634 -30.32 9.90 -22.60
CA ILE A 634 -30.48 10.92 -21.56
C ILE A 634 -31.89 10.85 -20.95
N LYS A 635 -32.93 10.79 -21.80
CA LYS A 635 -34.31 10.78 -21.33
C LYS A 635 -34.66 9.48 -20.58
N LYS A 636 -34.18 8.33 -21.08
CA LYS A 636 -34.33 7.03 -20.40
C LYS A 636 -33.70 7.05 -19.01
N TYR A 637 -32.49 7.61 -18.89
CA TYR A 637 -31.80 7.78 -17.61
C TYR A 637 -32.53 8.77 -16.68
N GLU A 638 -33.01 9.91 -17.19
CA GLU A 638 -33.78 10.88 -16.42
C GLU A 638 -35.06 10.26 -15.83
N ASP A 639 -35.86 9.59 -16.66
CA ASP A 639 -37.10 8.95 -16.22
C ASP A 639 -36.84 7.81 -15.22
N PHE A 640 -35.72 7.11 -15.39
CA PHE A 640 -35.25 6.09 -14.46
C PHE A 640 -34.91 6.68 -13.09
N ILE A 641 -34.10 7.75 -13.03
CA ILE A 641 -33.76 8.42 -11.77
C ILE A 641 -34.99 9.04 -11.10
N PHE A 642 -35.90 9.63 -11.87
CA PHE A 642 -37.14 10.20 -11.31
C PHE A 642 -38.00 9.12 -10.62
N LYS A 643 -38.11 7.93 -11.24
CA LYS A 643 -38.83 6.80 -10.63
C LYS A 643 -38.19 6.35 -9.32
N LEU A 644 -36.87 6.29 -9.25
CA LEU A 644 -36.17 5.95 -8.00
C LEU A 644 -36.37 7.02 -6.93
N MET A 645 -36.28 8.30 -7.30
CA MET A 645 -36.48 9.42 -6.38
C MET A 645 -37.88 9.48 -5.79
N ASP A 646 -38.91 9.09 -6.55
CA ASP A 646 -40.32 9.05 -6.10
C ASP A 646 -40.66 7.87 -5.17
N ILE A 647 -39.76 6.89 -4.97
CA ILE A 647 -39.93 5.84 -3.97
C ILE A 647 -39.99 6.47 -2.56
N SER A 648 -40.94 6.02 -1.73
CA SER A 648 -41.12 6.47 -0.34
C SER A 648 -39.95 6.06 0.55
N ILE A 649 -39.72 6.85 1.61
CA ILE A 649 -38.78 6.50 2.68
C ILE A 649 -39.53 5.56 3.63
N GLU A 650 -39.10 4.29 3.69
CA GLU A 650 -39.75 3.26 4.51
C GLU A 650 -38.77 2.41 5.33
N ASP A 651 -37.46 2.74 5.30
CA ASP A 651 -36.36 2.02 5.97
C ASP A 651 -36.51 0.48 5.94
N ARG A 652 -36.67 -0.07 4.74
CA ARG A 652 -36.92 -1.51 4.53
C ARG A 652 -35.64 -2.32 4.57
N LEU A 653 -35.71 -3.52 5.10
CA LEU A 653 -34.59 -4.46 5.10
C LEU A 653 -34.64 -5.36 3.85
N LEU A 654 -33.62 -5.29 3.01
CA LEU A 654 -33.42 -6.15 1.84
C LEU A 654 -32.61 -7.37 2.25
N LYS A 655 -33.09 -8.56 1.92
CA LYS A 655 -32.40 -9.82 2.21
C LYS A 655 -31.70 -10.33 0.97
N LEU A 656 -30.57 -11.01 1.16
CA LEU A 656 -29.96 -11.81 0.09
C LEU A 656 -30.67 -13.16 0.02
N THR A 657 -30.84 -13.69 -1.18
CA THR A 657 -31.16 -15.12 -1.35
C THR A 657 -30.07 -15.99 -0.69
N PRO A 658 -30.36 -17.23 -0.26
CA PRO A 658 -29.37 -18.09 0.40
C PRO A 658 -28.07 -18.26 -0.42
N GLU A 659 -28.19 -18.42 -1.74
CA GLU A 659 -27.06 -18.58 -2.66
C GLU A 659 -26.28 -17.28 -2.81
N ALA A 660 -26.97 -16.13 -2.89
CA ALA A 660 -26.34 -14.82 -2.90
C ALA A 660 -25.59 -14.55 -1.59
N ASN A 661 -26.16 -14.96 -0.46
CA ASN A 661 -25.57 -14.78 0.86
C ASN A 661 -24.29 -15.62 1.01
N LYS A 662 -24.29 -16.85 0.48
CA LYS A 662 -23.08 -17.67 0.38
C LYS A 662 -22.01 -17.00 -0.48
N LEU A 663 -22.38 -16.52 -1.67
CA LEU A 663 -21.45 -15.83 -2.58
C LEU A 663 -20.82 -14.58 -1.94
N TRP A 664 -21.62 -13.78 -1.23
CA TRP A 664 -21.10 -12.63 -0.48
C TRP A 664 -20.19 -13.07 0.68
N GLY A 665 -20.53 -14.15 1.39
CA GLY A 665 -19.69 -14.72 2.46
C GLY A 665 -18.33 -15.20 1.94
N ASP A 666 -18.29 -15.87 0.79
CA ASP A 666 -17.05 -16.31 0.15
C ASP A 666 -16.17 -15.09 -0.21
N PHE A 667 -16.78 -14.01 -0.72
CA PHE A 667 -16.09 -12.75 -0.97
C PHE A 667 -15.57 -12.10 0.32
N TYR A 668 -16.39 -12.06 1.38
CA TYR A 668 -15.98 -11.56 2.70
C TYR A 668 -14.73 -12.29 3.21
N HIS A 669 -14.72 -13.63 3.17
CA HIS A 669 -13.58 -14.42 3.61
C HIS A 669 -12.33 -14.21 2.76
N LYS A 670 -12.47 -13.97 1.45
CA LYS A 670 -11.35 -13.61 0.58
C LYS A 670 -10.74 -12.26 0.97
N VAL A 671 -11.59 -11.25 1.21
CA VAL A 671 -11.13 -9.92 1.65
C VAL A 671 -10.45 -10.00 3.03
N GLU A 672 -11.05 -10.72 3.98
CA GLU A 672 -10.44 -10.96 5.30
C GLU A 672 -9.08 -11.66 5.21
N SER A 673 -8.98 -12.67 4.35
CA SER A 673 -7.70 -13.36 4.13
C SER A 673 -6.65 -12.44 3.51
N SER A 674 -7.07 -11.55 2.61
CA SER A 674 -6.19 -10.56 1.97
C SER A 674 -5.66 -9.51 2.97
N MET A 675 -6.28 -9.35 4.14
CA MET A 675 -5.85 -8.43 5.20
C MET A 675 -4.91 -9.06 6.23
N ARG A 676 -4.56 -10.34 6.07
CA ARG A 676 -3.57 -11.00 6.94
C ARG A 676 -2.18 -10.39 6.74
N PRO A 677 -1.26 -10.58 7.71
CA PRO A 677 0.15 -10.24 7.52
C PRO A 677 0.68 -10.76 6.18
N ASP A 678 1.49 -9.96 5.49
CA ASP A 678 2.13 -10.25 4.19
C ASP A 678 1.16 -10.46 3.00
N GLU A 679 -0.15 -10.26 3.18
CA GLU A 679 -1.13 -10.31 2.09
C GLU A 679 -1.42 -8.91 1.50
N GLN A 680 -2.13 -8.87 0.37
CA GLN A 680 -2.27 -7.65 -0.44
C GLN A 680 -2.82 -6.42 0.30
N LEU A 681 -3.75 -6.61 1.25
CA LEU A 681 -4.38 -5.54 2.04
C LEU A 681 -3.80 -5.38 3.45
N ASP A 682 -2.68 -6.02 3.79
CA ASP A 682 -2.06 -5.93 5.12
C ASP A 682 -1.83 -4.48 5.56
N PHE A 683 -1.37 -3.61 4.65
CA PHE A 683 -1.15 -2.20 4.95
C PHE A 683 -2.42 -1.32 4.87
N LEU A 684 -3.57 -1.91 4.54
CA LEU A 684 -4.88 -1.28 4.32
C LEU A 684 -6.02 -1.99 5.05
N LYS A 685 -5.76 -2.63 6.20
CA LYS A 685 -6.80 -3.34 6.98
C LYS A 685 -8.02 -2.46 7.29
N ASP A 686 -7.78 -1.17 7.56
CA ASP A 686 -8.85 -0.21 7.84
C ASP A 686 -9.79 -0.03 6.65
N TRP A 687 -9.28 0.10 5.43
CA TRP A 687 -10.06 0.16 4.20
C TRP A 687 -10.66 -1.20 3.82
N GLY A 688 -9.85 -2.26 3.84
CA GLY A 688 -10.26 -3.62 3.49
C GLY A 688 -11.46 -4.11 4.31
N SER A 689 -11.47 -3.81 5.61
CA SER A 689 -12.58 -4.15 6.52
C SER A 689 -13.92 -3.48 6.17
N LYS A 690 -13.92 -2.47 5.29
CA LYS A 690 -15.12 -1.78 4.80
C LYS A 690 -15.57 -2.23 3.41
N LEU A 691 -14.74 -2.94 2.67
CA LEU A 691 -15.03 -3.34 1.29
C LEU A 691 -16.23 -4.29 1.21
N ALA A 692 -16.29 -5.32 2.06
CA ALA A 692 -17.41 -6.27 2.04
C ALA A 692 -18.76 -5.61 2.34
N GLY A 693 -18.77 -4.67 3.30
CA GLY A 693 -19.93 -3.83 3.58
C GLY A 693 -20.31 -2.98 2.36
N ALA A 694 -19.34 -2.29 1.74
CA ALA A 694 -19.56 -1.49 0.55
C ALA A 694 -20.11 -2.30 -0.64
N VAL A 695 -19.65 -3.53 -0.84
CA VAL A 695 -20.20 -4.47 -1.85
C VAL A 695 -21.66 -4.82 -1.54
N GLY A 696 -22.01 -4.98 -0.26
CA GLY A 696 -23.41 -5.12 0.16
C GLY A 696 -24.25 -3.88 -0.17
N ARG A 697 -23.73 -2.68 0.08
CA ARG A 697 -24.39 -1.42 -0.30
C ARG A 697 -24.63 -1.35 -1.81
N ILE A 698 -23.60 -1.65 -2.61
CA ILE A 698 -23.68 -1.68 -4.08
C ILE A 698 -24.73 -2.71 -4.53
N ALA A 699 -24.78 -3.91 -3.95
CA ALA A 699 -25.79 -4.91 -4.28
C ALA A 699 -27.21 -4.36 -4.09
N GLY A 700 -27.48 -3.67 -2.98
CA GLY A 700 -28.76 -3.00 -2.74
C GLY A 700 -29.06 -1.89 -3.75
N LEU A 701 -28.06 -1.12 -4.18
CA LEU A 701 -28.21 -0.11 -5.23
C LEU A 701 -28.56 -0.73 -6.57
N LEU A 702 -27.84 -1.79 -6.98
CA LEU A 702 -28.08 -2.51 -8.22
C LEU A 702 -29.47 -3.19 -8.21
N HIS A 703 -29.89 -3.76 -7.08
CA HIS A 703 -31.21 -4.37 -6.90
C HIS A 703 -32.36 -3.37 -7.15
N PHE A 704 -32.27 -2.17 -6.58
CA PHE A 704 -33.23 -1.11 -6.87
C PHE A 704 -33.11 -0.60 -8.31
N ALA A 705 -31.91 -0.55 -8.88
CA ALA A 705 -31.72 -0.14 -10.26
C ALA A 705 -32.33 -1.14 -11.25
N GLU A 706 -32.35 -2.44 -10.94
CA GLU A 706 -32.98 -3.45 -11.77
C GLU A 706 -34.50 -3.52 -11.58
N HIS A 707 -34.98 -3.45 -10.32
CA HIS A 707 -36.38 -3.74 -10.00
C HIS A 707 -37.23 -2.50 -9.67
N GLY A 708 -36.61 -1.33 -9.53
CA GLY A 708 -37.27 -0.09 -9.12
C GLY A 708 -38.04 -0.29 -7.79
N LYS A 709 -39.28 0.20 -7.73
CA LYS A 709 -40.13 0.05 -6.53
C LYS A 709 -40.41 -1.42 -6.16
N LYS A 710 -40.34 -2.36 -7.11
CA LYS A 710 -40.60 -3.79 -6.85
C LYS A 710 -39.46 -4.46 -6.07
N ALA A 711 -38.32 -3.80 -5.91
CA ALA A 711 -37.19 -4.29 -5.12
C ALA A 711 -37.57 -4.65 -3.66
N ILE A 712 -38.51 -3.90 -3.06
CA ILE A 712 -38.93 -4.10 -1.65
C ILE A 712 -39.56 -5.48 -1.41
N GLY A 713 -40.16 -6.10 -2.43
CA GLY A 713 -40.81 -7.40 -2.32
C GLY A 713 -39.97 -8.56 -2.86
N LYS A 714 -38.66 -8.34 -3.07
CA LYS A 714 -37.76 -9.32 -3.67
C LYS A 714 -36.45 -9.37 -2.91
N ASP A 715 -35.92 -10.58 -2.78
CA ASP A 715 -34.57 -10.79 -2.27
C ASP A 715 -33.53 -10.46 -3.35
N ILE A 716 -32.34 -10.04 -2.91
CA ILE A 716 -31.19 -9.76 -3.76
C ILE A 716 -30.69 -11.10 -4.32
N SER A 717 -30.65 -11.19 -5.65
CA SER A 717 -30.29 -12.41 -6.37
C SER A 717 -28.78 -12.65 -6.40
N THR A 718 -28.37 -13.88 -6.68
CA THR A 718 -26.95 -14.24 -6.85
C THR A 718 -26.29 -13.45 -7.98
N GLY A 719 -27.03 -13.14 -9.06
CA GLY A 719 -26.53 -12.33 -10.17
C GLY A 719 -26.16 -10.91 -9.73
N ILE A 720 -27.08 -10.23 -9.03
CA ILE A 720 -26.84 -8.88 -8.51
C ILE A 720 -25.66 -8.85 -7.53
N THR A 721 -25.54 -9.87 -6.67
CA THR A 721 -24.39 -9.99 -5.77
C THR A 721 -23.09 -10.26 -6.53
N GLY A 722 -23.11 -11.06 -7.59
CA GLY A 722 -21.95 -11.27 -8.47
C GLY A 722 -21.51 -9.97 -9.14
N ASP A 723 -22.45 -9.20 -9.66
CA ASP A 723 -22.21 -7.89 -10.27
C ASP A 723 -21.62 -6.89 -9.26
N SER A 724 -22.15 -6.85 -8.02
CA SER A 724 -21.61 -5.99 -6.98
C SER A 724 -20.20 -6.39 -6.53
N ILE A 725 -19.90 -7.70 -6.50
CA ILE A 725 -18.54 -8.21 -6.23
C ILE A 725 -17.58 -7.85 -7.36
N ALA A 726 -18.00 -7.91 -8.62
CA ALA A 726 -17.16 -7.48 -9.76
C ALA A 726 -16.77 -6.01 -9.62
N ILE A 727 -17.72 -5.14 -9.29
CA ILE A 727 -17.46 -3.72 -8.99
C ILE A 727 -16.58 -3.57 -7.73
N GLY A 728 -16.78 -4.42 -6.72
CA GLY A 728 -15.94 -4.45 -5.50
C GLY A 728 -14.47 -4.79 -5.80
N ASN A 729 -14.21 -5.81 -6.62
CA ASN A 729 -12.86 -6.19 -7.04
C ASN A 729 -12.20 -5.08 -7.87
N TYR A 730 -12.95 -4.36 -8.70
CA TYR A 730 -12.44 -3.16 -9.37
C TYR A 730 -11.95 -2.13 -8.34
N PHE A 731 -12.77 -1.80 -7.33
CA PHE A 731 -12.36 -0.84 -6.31
C PHE A 731 -11.21 -1.34 -5.42
N PHE A 732 -11.08 -2.65 -5.23
CA PHE A 732 -9.97 -3.27 -4.53
C PHE A 732 -8.63 -2.96 -5.20
N GLU A 733 -8.50 -3.23 -6.50
CA GLU A 733 -7.25 -2.99 -7.25
C GLU A 733 -6.91 -1.48 -7.31
N HIS A 734 -7.93 -0.64 -7.54
CA HIS A 734 -7.71 0.81 -7.56
C HIS A 734 -7.40 1.39 -6.19
N ALA A 735 -7.89 0.80 -5.09
CA ALA A 735 -7.53 1.22 -3.75
C ALA A 735 -6.07 0.89 -3.43
N LEU A 736 -5.58 -0.30 -3.79
CA LEU A 736 -4.16 -0.66 -3.64
C LEU A 736 -3.26 0.40 -4.30
N ALA A 737 -3.56 0.75 -5.55
CA ALA A 737 -2.80 1.78 -6.27
C ALA A 737 -2.98 3.19 -5.66
N ALA A 738 -4.21 3.58 -5.32
CA ALA A 738 -4.48 4.91 -4.76
C ALA A 738 -3.79 5.13 -3.41
N PHE A 739 -3.79 4.12 -2.52
CA PHE A 739 -3.07 4.20 -1.25
C PHE A 739 -1.56 4.03 -1.42
N GLY A 740 -1.10 3.37 -2.48
CA GLY A 740 0.29 3.43 -2.93
C GLY A 740 0.74 4.86 -3.22
N LEU A 741 -0.07 5.65 -3.93
CA LEU A 741 0.19 7.08 -4.19
C LEU A 741 0.17 7.93 -2.90
N MET A 742 -0.71 7.60 -1.95
CA MET A 742 -0.82 8.33 -0.67
C MET A 742 0.36 8.12 0.28
N LYS A 743 1.10 7.02 0.12
CA LYS A 743 2.38 6.85 0.78
C LYS A 743 3.38 7.70 0.00
N GLU A 744 4.10 8.58 0.69
CA GLU A 744 5.25 9.29 0.11
C GLU A 744 6.29 8.26 -0.29
N ASP A 745 6.17 7.71 -1.50
CA ASP A 745 7.23 6.94 -2.10
C ASP A 745 8.31 7.95 -2.52
N SER A 746 9.29 8.13 -1.66
CA SER A 746 10.44 9.01 -1.87
C SER A 746 11.11 8.74 -3.23
N ARG A 747 10.95 7.51 -3.75
CA ARG A 747 11.33 7.07 -5.10
C ARG A 747 10.62 7.84 -6.21
N ILE A 748 9.28 7.92 -6.18
CA ILE A 748 8.49 8.59 -7.23
C ILE A 748 8.71 10.10 -7.17
N GLU A 749 8.73 10.69 -5.98
CA GLU A 749 8.99 12.13 -5.82
C GLU A 749 10.40 12.51 -6.31
N SER A 750 11.40 11.68 -6.00
CA SER A 750 12.77 11.84 -6.49
C SER A 750 12.83 11.73 -8.02
N ALA A 751 12.21 10.70 -8.62
CA ALA A 751 12.15 10.53 -10.07
C ALA A 751 11.50 11.72 -10.80
N LYS A 752 10.39 12.26 -10.27
CA LYS A 752 9.70 13.44 -10.83
C LYS A 752 10.60 14.67 -10.84
N LYS A 753 11.28 14.96 -9.72
CA LYS A 753 12.21 16.09 -9.61
C LYS A 753 13.41 15.96 -10.54
N ILE A 754 13.93 14.74 -10.72
CA ILE A 754 15.04 14.49 -11.65
C ILE A 754 14.54 14.72 -13.08
N LEU A 755 13.36 14.21 -13.42
CA LEU A 755 12.77 14.37 -14.74
C LEU A 755 12.48 15.84 -15.08
N GLU A 756 11.94 16.63 -14.15
CA GLU A 756 11.73 18.08 -14.33
C GLU A 756 13.03 18.79 -14.70
N TYR A 757 14.13 18.49 -14.00
CA TYR A 757 15.45 19.03 -14.33
C TYR A 757 15.91 18.63 -15.73
N LEU A 758 15.75 17.35 -16.11
CA LEU A 758 16.17 16.84 -17.41
C LEU A 758 15.37 17.47 -18.57
N ILE A 759 14.09 17.75 -18.36
CA ILE A 759 13.23 18.46 -19.33
C ILE A 759 13.67 19.92 -19.47
N GLU A 760 13.94 20.60 -18.35
CA GLU A 760 14.30 22.02 -18.34
C GLU A 760 15.69 22.29 -18.94
N HIS A 761 16.68 21.48 -18.59
CA HIS A 761 18.09 21.72 -18.93
C HIS A 761 18.57 20.92 -20.14
N GLN A 762 17.80 19.91 -20.57
CA GLN A 762 18.05 19.07 -21.74
C GLN A 762 19.50 18.58 -21.88
N PRO A 763 20.14 18.04 -20.83
CA PRO A 763 21.48 17.49 -20.97
C PRO A 763 21.42 16.20 -21.78
N ASP A 764 22.35 15.99 -22.72
CA ASP A 764 22.47 14.70 -23.42
C ASP A 764 22.90 13.59 -22.45
N GLN A 765 23.73 13.95 -21.45
CA GLN A 765 24.26 13.06 -20.43
C GLN A 765 24.48 13.83 -19.12
N PHE A 766 24.33 13.16 -17.99
CA PHE A 766 24.63 13.73 -16.67
C PHE A 766 25.26 12.68 -15.74
N LYS A 767 25.95 13.14 -14.70
CA LYS A 767 26.51 12.24 -13.68
C LYS A 767 25.54 12.11 -12.51
N GLY A 768 25.36 10.89 -11.99
CA GLY A 768 24.42 10.63 -10.90
C GLY A 768 24.65 11.48 -9.64
N ASN A 769 25.91 11.79 -9.33
CA ASN A 769 26.28 12.64 -8.19
C ASN A 769 26.10 14.15 -8.44
N GLU A 770 25.94 14.58 -9.69
CA GLU A 770 25.65 15.99 -10.02
C GLU A 770 24.18 16.33 -9.72
N VAL A 771 23.30 15.33 -9.57
CA VAL A 771 21.88 15.50 -9.20
C VAL A 771 21.71 16.23 -7.86
N LEU A 772 22.53 15.90 -6.86
CA LEU A 772 22.51 16.60 -5.56
C LEU A 772 22.98 18.06 -5.65
N ASN A 773 23.77 18.40 -6.66
CA ASN A 773 24.29 19.75 -6.88
C ASN A 773 23.36 20.64 -7.71
N MET A 774 22.19 20.13 -8.12
CA MET A 774 21.13 20.89 -8.78
C MET A 774 20.42 21.75 -7.72
N LYS A 775 21.07 22.88 -7.37
CA LYS A 775 20.91 23.69 -6.14
C LYS A 775 19.49 24.12 -5.74
N ASN A 776 18.48 23.97 -6.61
CA ASN A 776 17.09 24.34 -6.34
C ASN A 776 16.12 23.15 -6.18
N TYR A 777 16.47 21.94 -6.66
CA TYR A 777 15.54 20.79 -6.75
C TYR A 777 15.73 19.75 -5.63
N PHE A 778 16.94 19.59 -5.08
CA PHE A 778 17.31 18.50 -4.16
C PHE A 778 17.90 18.96 -2.82
N LYS A 779 17.59 20.18 -2.36
CA LYS A 779 17.94 20.60 -1.00
C LYS A 779 17.32 19.59 -0.02
N GLN A 780 18.15 18.94 0.79
CA GLN A 780 17.78 18.01 1.87
C GLN A 780 17.47 16.54 1.48
N LYS A 781 17.74 16.09 0.24
CA LYS A 781 17.61 14.65 -0.13
C LYS A 781 18.92 13.87 0.00
N THR A 782 18.86 12.59 0.35
CA THR A 782 20.03 11.69 0.42
C THR A 782 20.37 11.10 -0.96
N MET A 783 21.60 10.59 -1.12
CA MET A 783 21.97 9.88 -2.37
C MET A 783 21.14 8.63 -2.61
N ASP A 784 20.66 7.96 -1.56
CA ASP A 784 19.83 6.75 -1.70
C ASP A 784 18.45 7.08 -2.26
N GLU A 785 17.85 8.19 -1.84
CA GLU A 785 16.60 8.70 -2.42
C GLU A 785 16.80 9.13 -3.87
N VAL A 786 17.93 9.75 -4.21
CA VAL A 786 18.28 10.11 -5.60
C VAL A 786 18.46 8.86 -6.45
N ASN A 787 19.19 7.85 -5.96
CA ASN A 787 19.42 6.60 -6.68
C ASN A 787 18.13 5.84 -6.91
N SER A 788 17.24 5.79 -5.91
CA SER A 788 15.91 5.18 -6.04
C SER A 788 15.09 5.83 -7.17
N GLY A 789 15.12 7.17 -7.27
CA GLY A 789 14.50 7.92 -8.36
C GLY A 789 15.16 7.71 -9.72
N LEU A 790 16.49 7.62 -9.78
CA LEU A 790 17.25 7.31 -11.00
C LEU A 790 16.90 5.92 -11.54
N GLU A 791 16.79 4.91 -10.68
CA GLU A 791 16.39 3.55 -11.10
C GLU A 791 14.99 3.54 -11.71
N LEU A 792 14.03 4.24 -11.10
CA LEU A 792 12.69 4.35 -11.66
C LEU A 792 12.69 5.03 -13.05
N LEU A 793 13.54 6.05 -13.27
CA LEU A 793 13.68 6.69 -14.58
C LEU A 793 14.35 5.78 -15.63
N ILE A 794 15.21 4.84 -15.20
CA ILE A 794 15.80 3.82 -16.09
C ILE A 794 14.74 2.80 -16.48
N GLU A 795 13.99 2.27 -15.52
CA GLU A 795 12.90 1.32 -15.74
C GLU A 795 11.85 1.87 -16.71
N ARG A 796 11.55 3.16 -16.59
CA ARG A 796 10.54 3.86 -17.40
C ARG A 796 11.09 4.42 -18.72
N GLY A 797 12.36 4.14 -19.05
CA GLY A 797 12.97 4.50 -20.32
C GLY A 797 13.27 5.98 -20.52
N TYR A 798 13.31 6.78 -19.44
CA TYR A 798 13.70 8.19 -19.49
C TYR A 798 15.23 8.37 -19.58
N ILE A 799 16.01 7.52 -18.92
CA ILE A 799 17.48 7.58 -18.92
C ILE A 799 18.06 6.17 -19.04
N ARG A 800 19.34 6.03 -19.38
CA ARG A 800 20.05 4.72 -19.36
C ARG A 800 21.48 4.89 -18.88
N ARG A 801 22.04 3.84 -18.28
CA ARG A 801 23.45 3.83 -17.88
C ARG A 801 24.33 3.77 -19.12
N LYS A 802 25.33 4.65 -19.19
CA LYS A 802 26.37 4.57 -20.22
C LYS A 802 27.41 3.54 -19.76
N GLU A 803 27.66 2.53 -20.57
CA GLU A 803 28.81 1.64 -20.38
C GLU A 803 30.09 2.43 -20.71
N THR A 804 30.90 2.72 -19.70
CA THR A 804 32.25 3.23 -19.90
C THR A 804 33.22 2.05 -19.91
N SER A 805 33.94 1.88 -21.02
CA SER A 805 35.03 0.90 -21.11
C SER A 805 36.06 1.19 -20.02
N LYS A 806 36.41 0.17 -19.22
CA LYS A 806 37.45 0.24 -18.19
C LYS A 806 38.78 0.70 -18.80
N THR A 807 39.08 1.99 -18.74
CA THR A 807 40.45 2.47 -18.91
C THR A 807 41.06 2.58 -17.52
N ASN A 808 42.11 1.78 -17.29
CA ASN A 808 42.92 1.80 -16.09
C ASN A 808 43.52 3.20 -15.87
N SER A 809 42.86 4.03 -15.07
CA SER A 809 43.48 5.21 -14.47
C SER A 809 43.12 5.25 -12.98
N VAL A 810 44.11 4.92 -12.16
CA VAL A 810 44.07 4.88 -10.70
C VAL A 810 43.84 6.30 -10.16
N GLY A 811 42.86 6.48 -9.26
CA GLY A 811 42.83 7.61 -8.33
C GLY A 811 41.61 8.53 -8.30
N ARG A 812 40.52 8.28 -9.04
CA ARG A 812 39.27 9.05 -8.89
C ARG A 812 38.07 8.11 -8.70
N PRO A 813 37.19 8.33 -7.70
CA PRO A 813 36.03 7.48 -7.49
C PRO A 813 35.15 7.46 -8.74
N TRP A 814 34.64 6.27 -9.07
CA TRP A 814 33.81 6.01 -10.24
C TRP A 814 32.55 6.88 -10.18
N VAL A 815 32.24 7.55 -11.29
CA VAL A 815 31.01 8.33 -11.40
C VAL A 815 30.16 7.71 -12.50
N GLN A 816 29.00 7.17 -12.12
CA GLN A 816 28.04 6.62 -13.06
C GLN A 816 27.49 7.76 -13.93
N ILE A 817 27.66 7.62 -15.25
CA ILE A 817 27.11 8.53 -16.26
C ILE A 817 25.80 7.92 -16.76
N TYR A 818 24.78 8.76 -16.87
CA TYR A 818 23.49 8.44 -17.46
C TYR A 818 23.33 9.21 -18.76
N GLU A 819 22.88 8.54 -19.81
CA GLU A 819 22.41 9.18 -21.04
C GLU A 819 20.92 9.48 -20.90
N VAL A 820 20.47 10.60 -21.47
CA VAL A 820 19.07 11.03 -21.41
C VAL A 820 18.39 10.66 -22.72
N ASN A 821 17.19 10.10 -22.63
CA ASN A 821 16.41 9.77 -23.81
C ASN A 821 16.02 11.06 -24.56
N PRO A 822 16.43 11.26 -25.83
CA PRO A 822 16.13 12.47 -26.59
C PRO A 822 14.62 12.63 -26.87
N LYS A 823 13.80 11.59 -26.66
CA LYS A 823 12.35 11.63 -26.83
C LYS A 823 11.58 12.22 -25.65
N ILE A 824 12.25 12.51 -24.51
CA ILE A 824 11.60 13.08 -23.32
C ILE A 824 10.89 14.42 -23.61
N ASN A 825 11.41 15.20 -24.56
CA ASN A 825 10.85 16.51 -24.93
C ASN A 825 9.73 16.45 -25.99
N LYS A 826 9.29 15.25 -26.40
CA LYS A 826 8.22 15.06 -27.40
C LYS A 826 6.84 14.72 -26.80
N GLN A 827 6.73 14.62 -25.47
CA GLN A 827 5.48 14.30 -24.76
C GLN A 827 4.68 15.54 -24.36
#